data_AF-A0A2V8E6H5-F1
#
_entry.id   AF-A0A2V8E6H5-F1
#
_cell.length_a   1.000
_cell.length_b   1.000
_cell.length_c   1.000
_cell.angle_alpha   90.00
_cell.angle_beta   90.00
_cell.angle_gamma   90.00
#
_symmetry.space_group_name_H-M   'P 1'
#
loop_
_entity.id
_entity.type
_entity.pdbx_description
1 polymer ?
#
loop_
_entity_poly.entity_id
_entity_poly.type
_entity_poly.pdbx_seq_one_letter_code
_entity_poly.pdbx_strand_id
1 'polypeptide(L)'
;NHATLTPDDARGILKYLTDHNGLAPEELRPIAYEGERRAVEYSYTADETTANLCTSCHTMARVLSERRTKEEWELLIAMHRGYYPLVDTQPMNGGQGFMRSGGRGGRGGRGAEPRPTPTAQTAPAPGDSASDRPPDERHPIERALEHLEKALPFVTSEWSAWSAAMQSPKLAGRWAVVGSQVGAGPIYGVVTVAADASAPDTFTTEIRYTVARTGESVTRSGKAFVFTGYQWRGRATDWRETLFVERDWKQMWGRWFTGAYDETGIDVTLTRMTSEPIVLGASVSAVKTGSNAQAVRIFGANLPASVRPEAGDLRRVRQDRRHQGGAAGGHGPRRRRGLPEAAAAVSSRRHQQRPRREARHGRRSEPRDRGRQVVARGISGDLRRRRRAVCRRARSEGPLHAERGRPEPEAHRQPQQHRRRVGGRRGAGVDAAGAGAPARHRAALHELVRRRGQMIAWAAREHHRFEAAGKPFVYLVPSAAIFELDDAADALLRTLSDRPRTREELSAFDNIDETLADLARVQAIGEIGAPPPVSPKVIPLAPVAFETARSVPLTTMVLNVTNQCNLSCTYCYEYGEDKIVDTANGRQPKFMTEDTARESVDFLLREAGDVAHITFFGGETLLNFPVLVKTVAYARQRAAEVGKSVDFSLTTNATLLKPEIIEFIAENRIGVTISIDGPKDVQDKFRVFTNGAGSYDLVAPKIRELLRRHRTRPIGARVTLTSANLDVKKIYRHLTDDIGFWEVGFAPVTTAATRGHAISGDGYDRMLDQFRELAYEYVEAAVENRHHGFSNVQETLEELHKGVSKAYPCGAGLGLLGVATDGDVALCHRFAGSDAHKVGTVRDGIDRGAQIAFLEKHHISNKTDCSVCWARPLCSGGCYHEAHTRYGDTGRANLHYCEWIRGWTDVCLQIYGELSVRNPAFFARFEDEHDASQAS
;
A
#
# COMPACT_ATOMS: atom_id res chain seq x y z
N ASN A 1 -14.56 20.54 -12.50
CA ASN A 1 -14.12 21.70 -13.31
C ASN A 1 -13.33 21.23 -14.52
N HIS A 2 -13.91 21.31 -15.73
CA HIS A 2 -13.31 20.79 -16.98
C HIS A 2 -12.19 21.69 -17.56
N ALA A 3 -11.37 22.31 -16.70
CA ALA A 3 -10.26 23.13 -17.13
C ALA A 3 -9.13 22.22 -17.65
N THR A 4 -8.89 22.25 -18.96
CA THR A 4 -7.77 21.54 -19.57
C THR A 4 -6.54 22.43 -19.49
N LEU A 5 -5.58 22.07 -18.64
CA LEU A 5 -4.32 22.80 -18.45
C LEU A 5 -3.14 21.93 -18.90
N THR A 6 -2.20 22.49 -19.67
CA THR A 6 -0.95 21.78 -19.93
C THR A 6 -0.05 21.81 -18.69
N PRO A 7 0.93 20.89 -18.57
CA PRO A 7 1.89 20.92 -17.46
C PRO A 7 2.75 22.19 -17.40
N ASP A 8 2.94 22.89 -18.53
CA ASP A 8 3.64 24.18 -18.59
C ASP A 8 2.75 25.32 -18.09
N ASP A 9 1.50 25.39 -18.54
CA ASP A 9 0.51 26.38 -18.05
C ASP A 9 0.28 26.23 -16.54
N ALA A 10 0.11 24.98 -16.08
CA ALA A 10 -0.07 24.67 -14.67
C ALA A 10 1.12 25.13 -13.81
N ARG A 11 2.37 25.00 -14.33
CA ARG A 11 3.57 25.52 -13.66
C ARG A 11 3.60 27.06 -13.61
N GLY A 12 3.19 27.72 -14.70
CA GLY A 12 3.07 29.19 -14.74
C GLY A 12 2.02 29.72 -13.75
N ILE A 13 0.84 29.11 -13.72
CA ILE A 13 -0.25 29.44 -12.79
C ILE A 13 0.20 29.19 -11.34
N LEU A 14 0.84 28.05 -11.05
CA LEU A 14 1.33 27.74 -9.71
C LEU A 14 2.39 28.75 -9.24
N LYS A 15 3.33 29.14 -10.11
CA LYS A 15 4.34 30.17 -9.79
C LYS A 15 3.66 31.48 -9.43
N TYR A 16 2.75 31.96 -10.28
CA TYR A 16 1.98 33.17 -10.02
C TYR A 16 1.23 33.11 -8.67
N LEU A 17 0.46 32.05 -8.43
CA LEU A 17 -0.33 31.91 -7.20
C LEU A 17 0.54 31.83 -5.94
N THR A 18 1.66 31.10 -5.98
CA THR A 18 2.57 30.95 -4.83
C THR A 18 3.45 32.17 -4.56
N ASP A 19 3.69 33.03 -5.55
CA ASP A 19 4.38 34.30 -5.34
C ASP A 19 3.44 35.39 -4.79
N HIS A 20 2.16 35.38 -5.16
CA HIS A 20 1.19 36.42 -4.77
C HIS A 20 0.32 36.06 -3.56
N ASN A 21 0.06 34.77 -3.33
CA ASN A 21 -0.74 34.22 -2.23
C ASN A 21 -0.01 33.03 -1.56
N GLY A 22 1.30 33.21 -1.33
CA GLY A 22 2.14 32.22 -0.67
C GLY A 22 2.10 32.31 0.86
N LEU A 23 3.06 31.63 1.50
CA LEU A 23 3.36 31.77 2.92
C LEU A 23 4.71 32.47 3.11
N ALA A 24 4.86 33.22 4.20
CA ALA A 24 6.15 33.72 4.63
C ALA A 24 7.07 32.57 5.08
N PRO A 25 8.40 32.76 5.04
CA PRO A 25 9.38 31.78 5.53
C PRO A 25 9.07 31.27 6.96
N GLU A 26 8.65 32.16 7.84
CA GLU A 26 8.35 31.88 9.25
C GLU A 26 7.06 31.05 9.42
N GLU A 27 6.13 31.16 8.48
CA GLU A 27 4.86 30.45 8.45
C GLU A 27 4.99 29.02 7.91
N LEU A 28 5.82 28.82 6.89
CA LEU A 28 6.06 27.50 6.30
C LEU A 28 7.05 26.65 7.12
N ARG A 29 8.03 27.26 7.77
CA ARG A 29 9.12 26.53 8.46
C ARG A 29 8.63 25.46 9.46
N PRO A 30 7.60 25.68 10.30
CA PRO A 30 7.11 24.64 11.23
C PRO A 30 6.50 23.42 10.55
N ILE A 31 6.14 23.51 9.27
CA ILE A 31 5.40 22.51 8.50
C ILE A 31 6.13 22.03 7.24
N ALA A 32 7.40 22.42 7.09
CA ALA A 32 8.25 22.05 5.95
C ALA A 32 8.31 20.52 5.71
N TYR A 33 8.13 19.72 6.78
CA TYR A 33 8.09 18.26 6.75
C TYR A 33 7.05 17.67 5.79
N GLU A 34 5.90 18.34 5.54
CA GLU A 34 4.89 17.88 4.56
C GLU A 34 5.42 18.01 3.12
N GLY A 35 6.08 19.14 2.80
CA GLY A 35 6.72 19.36 1.50
C GLY A 35 7.96 18.49 1.28
N GLU A 36 8.67 18.17 2.36
CA GLU A 36 9.80 17.24 2.41
C GLU A 36 9.38 15.77 2.49
N ARG A 37 8.06 15.50 2.45
CA ARG A 37 7.45 14.16 2.47
C ARG A 37 7.91 13.28 3.63
N ARG A 38 8.12 13.88 4.80
CA ARG A 38 8.47 13.14 6.02
C ARG A 38 7.21 12.62 6.71
N ALA A 39 7.26 11.37 7.17
CA ALA A 39 6.26 10.74 8.03
C ALA A 39 6.50 11.13 9.50
N VAL A 40 6.52 12.43 9.78
CA VAL A 40 6.69 12.96 11.15
C VAL A 40 5.36 12.94 11.89
N GLU A 41 5.35 12.37 13.08
CA GLU A 41 4.26 12.53 14.05
C GLU A 41 4.26 13.97 14.59
N TYR A 42 3.33 14.79 14.11
CA TYR A 42 3.16 16.18 14.56
C TYR A 42 1.86 16.32 15.37
N SER A 43 2.00 16.58 16.67
CA SER A 43 0.88 16.90 17.54
C SER A 43 0.58 18.40 17.49
N TYR A 44 -0.64 18.76 17.10
CA TYR A 44 -1.10 20.16 17.10
C TYR A 44 -1.72 20.52 18.44
N THR A 45 -0.96 21.22 19.29
CA THR A 45 -1.36 21.51 20.67
C THR A 45 -2.01 22.89 20.87
N ALA A 46 -2.23 23.66 19.80
CA ALA A 46 -2.74 25.04 19.91
C ALA A 46 -4.27 25.13 20.06
N ASP A 47 -5.01 24.18 19.49
CA ASP A 47 -6.41 23.91 19.83
C ASP A 47 -6.72 22.42 19.56
N GLU A 48 -7.16 21.73 20.61
CA GLU A 48 -7.53 20.32 20.56
C GLU A 48 -8.75 20.06 19.67
N THR A 49 -9.69 21.02 19.61
CA THR A 49 -10.91 20.89 18.80
C THR A 49 -10.57 20.83 17.31
N THR A 50 -9.75 21.78 16.85
CA THR A 50 -9.21 21.86 15.50
C THR A 50 -8.30 20.68 15.21
N ALA A 51 -7.41 20.28 16.14
CA ALA A 51 -6.58 19.09 15.98
C ALA A 51 -7.45 17.85 15.70
N ASN A 52 -8.46 17.61 16.53
CA ASN A 52 -9.33 16.45 16.42
C ASN A 52 -10.17 16.47 15.14
N LEU A 53 -10.68 17.64 14.74
CA LEU A 53 -11.49 17.81 13.52
C LEU A 53 -10.67 17.62 12.24
N CYS A 54 -9.48 18.21 12.17
CA CYS A 54 -8.72 18.37 10.93
C CYS A 54 -7.69 17.26 10.66
N THR A 55 -7.27 16.49 11.67
CA THR A 55 -6.17 15.49 11.52
C THR A 55 -6.61 14.07 11.20
N SER A 56 -7.91 13.78 11.30
CA SER A 56 -8.47 12.43 11.07
C SER A 56 -8.14 11.92 9.66
N CYS A 57 -8.33 12.77 8.65
CA CYS A 57 -8.19 12.41 7.23
C CYS A 57 -6.76 12.63 6.69
N HIS A 58 -6.12 13.75 7.02
CA HIS A 58 -4.77 14.11 6.55
C HIS A 58 -3.97 14.82 7.63
N THR A 59 -2.70 15.16 7.37
CA THR A 59 -1.84 15.86 8.32
C THR A 59 -2.38 17.25 8.68
N MET A 60 -2.06 17.73 9.89
CA MET A 60 -2.35 19.13 10.26
C MET A 60 -1.54 20.13 9.43
N ALA A 61 -0.34 19.73 8.96
CA ALA A 61 0.51 20.54 8.11
C ALA A 61 -0.23 21.10 6.89
N ARG A 62 -1.14 20.30 6.29
CA ARG A 62 -1.94 20.75 5.15
C ARG A 62 -2.83 21.94 5.49
N VAL A 63 -3.49 21.93 6.64
CA VAL A 63 -4.33 23.05 7.11
C VAL A 63 -3.46 24.25 7.48
N LEU A 64 -2.36 24.01 8.18
CA LEU A 64 -1.39 25.05 8.55
C LEU A 64 -0.66 25.67 7.34
N SER A 65 -0.66 24.99 6.19
CA SER A 65 -0.08 25.47 4.93
C SER A 65 -0.93 26.51 4.19
N GLU A 66 -2.09 26.86 4.75
CA GLU A 66 -3.04 27.79 4.14
C GLU A 66 -3.26 29.03 5.02
N ARG A 67 -3.59 30.15 4.38
CA ARG A 67 -4.10 31.38 5.00
C ARG A 67 -5.37 31.75 4.26
N ARG A 68 -6.46 31.99 4.98
CA ARG A 68 -7.80 32.20 4.40
C ARG A 68 -8.58 33.26 5.16
N THR A 69 -9.55 33.88 4.49
CA THR A 69 -10.55 34.69 5.18
C THR A 69 -11.51 33.75 5.91
N LYS A 70 -12.39 34.31 6.75
CA LYS A 70 -13.45 33.53 7.40
C LYS A 70 -14.32 32.81 6.37
N GLU A 71 -14.73 33.52 5.33
CA GLU A 71 -15.58 33.02 4.25
C GLU A 71 -14.88 31.90 3.47
N GLU A 72 -13.58 32.01 3.23
CA GLU A 72 -12.78 30.97 2.58
C GLU A 72 -12.57 29.73 3.48
N TRP A 73 -12.48 29.89 4.81
CA TRP A 73 -12.51 28.76 5.74
C TRP A 73 -13.90 28.10 5.78
N GLU A 74 -14.98 28.88 5.79
CA GLU A 74 -16.36 28.40 5.69
C GLU A 74 -16.62 27.65 4.37
N LEU A 75 -16.11 28.18 3.25
CA LEU A 75 -16.14 27.53 1.94
C LEU A 75 -15.28 26.26 1.91
N LEU A 76 -14.12 26.22 2.58
CA LEU A 76 -13.34 24.99 2.73
C LEU A 76 -14.14 23.93 3.51
N ILE A 77 -14.83 24.30 4.59
CA ILE A 77 -15.69 23.39 5.35
C ILE A 77 -16.86 22.93 4.46
N ALA A 78 -17.55 23.83 3.77
CA ALA A 78 -18.64 23.49 2.85
C ALA A 78 -18.16 22.58 1.70
N MET A 79 -16.94 22.78 1.20
CA MET A 79 -16.28 21.93 0.21
C MET A 79 -16.01 20.53 0.78
N HIS A 80 -15.45 20.41 1.98
CA HIS A 80 -15.27 19.11 2.63
C HIS A 80 -16.60 18.37 2.81
N ARG A 81 -17.66 19.07 3.23
CA ARG A 81 -19.01 18.50 3.37
C ARG A 81 -19.65 18.15 2.01
N GLY A 82 -19.39 18.93 0.97
CA GLY A 82 -19.94 18.72 -0.38
C GLY A 82 -19.27 17.58 -1.15
N TYR A 83 -17.94 17.49 -1.09
CA TYR A 83 -17.17 16.42 -1.73
C TYR A 83 -17.13 15.14 -0.89
N TYR A 84 -17.18 15.25 0.44
CA TYR A 84 -17.17 14.12 1.37
C TYR A 84 -18.36 14.19 2.35
N PRO A 85 -19.62 13.98 1.92
CA PRO A 85 -20.81 14.10 2.78
C PRO A 85 -20.82 13.28 4.07
N LEU A 86 -19.88 12.34 4.19
CA LEU A 86 -19.68 11.47 5.32
C LEU A 86 -18.96 12.16 6.50
N VAL A 87 -18.21 13.25 6.25
CA VAL A 87 -17.54 14.00 7.34
C VAL A 87 -18.53 14.56 8.35
N ASP A 88 -19.79 14.81 7.95
CA ASP A 88 -20.87 15.29 8.81
C ASP A 88 -21.22 14.32 9.94
N THR A 89 -21.04 13.01 9.74
CA THR A 89 -21.41 12.00 10.73
C THR A 89 -20.23 11.19 11.24
N GLN A 90 -19.13 11.08 10.46
CA GLN A 90 -17.93 10.33 10.82
C GLN A 90 -17.36 10.79 12.17
N PRO A 91 -16.95 9.88 13.07
CA PRO A 91 -16.46 10.23 14.39
C PRO A 91 -15.00 10.64 14.24
N MET A 92 -14.74 11.94 14.36
CA MET A 92 -13.38 12.46 14.42
C MET A 92 -12.72 12.11 15.76
N ASN A 93 -11.45 12.44 15.97
CA ASN A 93 -10.70 12.06 17.20
C ASN A 93 -11.34 12.56 18.53
N GLY A 94 -12.35 13.44 18.48
CA GLY A 94 -13.18 13.89 19.60
C GLY A 94 -14.62 13.35 19.64
N GLY A 95 -14.98 12.34 18.83
CA GLY A 95 -16.26 11.63 18.89
C GLY A 95 -17.47 12.34 18.25
N GLN A 96 -17.27 13.41 17.48
CA GLN A 96 -18.32 14.07 16.69
C GLN A 96 -17.81 14.38 15.28
N GLY A 97 -18.73 14.35 14.31
CA GLY A 97 -18.48 14.76 12.93
C GLY A 97 -18.72 16.26 12.70
N PHE A 98 -18.78 16.64 11.43
CA PHE A 98 -19.00 18.00 10.97
C PHE A 98 -20.46 18.49 11.20
N MET A 99 -21.39 17.60 11.57
CA MET A 99 -22.69 17.96 12.13
C MET A 99 -22.89 17.39 13.53
N ARG A 100 -23.67 18.13 14.32
CA ARG A 100 -24.24 17.65 15.59
C ARG A 100 -25.13 16.44 15.28
N SER A 101 -24.76 15.28 15.81
CA SER A 101 -25.62 14.10 15.80
C SER A 101 -26.86 14.37 16.67
N GLY A 102 -27.89 14.96 16.05
CA GLY A 102 -29.20 15.13 16.67
C GLY A 102 -29.70 13.76 17.14
N GLY A 103 -29.88 13.60 18.46
CA GLY A 103 -30.06 12.30 19.07
C GLY A 103 -31.23 11.53 18.46
N ARG A 104 -30.94 10.45 17.73
CA ARG A 104 -31.94 9.42 17.35
C ARG A 104 -32.29 8.53 18.56
N GLY A 105 -32.74 9.18 19.63
CA GLY A 105 -33.38 8.51 20.75
C GLY A 105 -34.89 8.45 20.53
N GLY A 106 -35.43 7.24 20.36
CA GLY A 106 -36.84 6.92 20.60
C GLY A 106 -37.89 7.48 19.63
N ARG A 107 -38.73 6.58 19.10
CA ARG A 107 -40.06 6.97 18.60
C ARG A 107 -40.92 7.41 19.80
N GLY A 108 -41.46 8.63 19.76
CA GLY A 108 -42.65 9.01 20.54
C GLY A 108 -42.51 10.28 21.38
N GLY A 109 -43.31 11.31 21.05
CA GLY A 109 -43.43 12.54 21.83
C GLY A 109 -43.85 13.72 20.95
N ARG A 110 -44.99 14.35 21.26
CA ARG A 110 -45.46 15.55 20.53
C ARG A 110 -44.99 16.82 21.24
N GLY A 111 -44.58 17.82 20.45
CA GLY A 111 -44.73 19.24 20.79
C GLY A 111 -43.71 19.86 21.76
N ALA A 112 -42.79 20.67 21.21
CA ALA A 112 -42.18 21.80 21.90
C ALA A 112 -41.75 22.85 20.85
N GLU A 113 -42.03 24.13 21.13
CA GLU A 113 -41.70 25.27 20.24
C GLU A 113 -40.21 25.66 20.29
N PRO A 114 -39.68 26.36 19.27
CA PRO A 114 -38.31 26.86 19.29
C PRO A 114 -38.12 27.97 20.32
N ARG A 115 -37.12 27.84 21.21
CA ARG A 115 -36.69 28.91 22.12
C ARG A 115 -35.88 29.98 21.37
N PRO A 116 -35.98 31.26 21.79
CA PRO A 116 -35.24 32.36 21.16
C PRO A 116 -33.75 32.38 21.55
N THR A 117 -32.96 33.04 20.72
CA THR A 117 -31.52 33.31 20.93
C THR A 117 -31.24 34.11 22.21
N PRO A 118 -30.21 33.75 23.00
CA PRO A 118 -29.71 34.60 24.08
C PRO A 118 -29.03 35.85 23.51
N THR A 119 -29.36 37.02 24.08
CA THR A 119 -28.68 38.29 23.82
C THR A 119 -27.32 38.37 24.52
N ALA A 120 -26.51 39.35 24.10
CA ALA A 120 -25.12 39.56 24.50
C ALA A 120 -24.86 39.43 26.01
N GLN A 121 -23.84 38.64 26.38
CA GLN A 121 -23.31 38.59 27.74
C GLN A 121 -22.16 39.59 27.92
N THR A 122 -22.20 40.29 29.05
CA THR A 122 -21.26 41.32 29.49
C THR A 122 -19.86 40.79 29.80
N ALA A 123 -18.85 41.64 29.68
CA ALA A 123 -17.46 41.31 30.02
C ALA A 123 -17.30 40.99 31.54
N PRO A 124 -16.42 40.03 31.91
CA PRO A 124 -16.23 39.61 33.30
C PRO A 124 -15.31 40.55 34.10
N ALA A 125 -15.45 40.52 35.42
CA ALA A 125 -14.62 41.24 36.36
C ALA A 125 -13.23 40.57 36.56
N PRO A 126 -12.20 41.30 37.04
CA PRO A 126 -10.86 40.74 37.17
C PRO A 126 -10.75 39.83 38.40
N GLY A 127 -10.74 38.50 38.19
CA GLY A 127 -10.53 37.52 39.26
C GLY A 127 -10.65 36.04 38.86
N ASP A 128 -11.43 35.72 37.82
CA ASP A 128 -11.77 34.32 37.54
C ASP A 128 -10.64 33.48 36.94
N SER A 129 -10.44 32.31 37.52
CA SER A 129 -9.49 31.30 37.02
C SER A 129 -10.09 30.55 35.81
N ALA A 130 -9.23 30.05 34.91
CA ALA A 130 -9.68 29.43 33.66
C ALA A 130 -10.50 28.14 33.84
N SER A 131 -10.54 27.54 35.03
CA SER A 131 -11.27 26.29 35.31
C SER A 131 -12.76 26.47 35.66
N ASP A 132 -13.22 27.69 35.95
CA ASP A 132 -14.61 27.94 36.40
C ASP A 132 -15.54 28.47 35.30
N ARG A 133 -15.10 28.46 34.04
CA ARG A 133 -15.98 28.80 32.91
C ARG A 133 -16.95 27.65 32.59
N PRO A 134 -18.23 27.94 32.27
CA PRO A 134 -19.13 26.92 31.76
C PRO A 134 -18.58 26.31 30.45
N PRO A 135 -18.86 25.03 30.15
CA PRO A 135 -18.41 24.39 28.92
C PRO A 135 -18.88 25.16 27.67
N ASP A 136 -18.00 25.30 26.68
CA ASP A 136 -18.34 25.94 25.41
C ASP A 136 -19.30 25.05 24.60
N GLU A 137 -20.60 25.37 24.65
CA GLU A 137 -21.67 24.60 23.99
C GLU A 137 -21.74 24.80 22.47
N ARG A 138 -20.85 25.59 21.87
CA ARG A 138 -20.81 25.82 20.40
C ARG A 138 -20.36 24.58 19.65
N HIS A 139 -20.71 24.50 18.37
CA HIS A 139 -20.37 23.34 17.54
C HIS A 139 -18.84 23.21 17.38
N PRO A 140 -18.25 21.99 17.33
CA PRO A 140 -16.82 21.83 17.09
C PRO A 140 -16.30 22.55 15.85
N ILE A 141 -17.10 22.62 14.77
CA ILE A 141 -16.79 23.44 13.58
C ILE A 141 -16.76 24.93 13.92
N GLU A 142 -17.75 25.48 14.63
CA GLU A 142 -17.80 26.92 14.92
C GLU A 142 -16.58 27.36 15.73
N ARG A 143 -16.19 26.50 16.68
CA ARG A 143 -14.98 26.66 17.51
C ARG A 143 -13.70 26.54 16.68
N ALA A 144 -13.62 25.56 15.78
CA ALA A 144 -12.49 25.41 14.86
C ALA A 144 -12.40 26.54 13.83
N LEU A 145 -13.52 27.04 13.30
CA LEU A 145 -13.55 28.18 12.38
C LEU A 145 -13.08 29.47 13.06
N GLU A 146 -13.58 29.78 14.27
CA GLU A 146 -13.10 30.92 15.07
C GLU A 146 -11.59 30.82 15.34
N HIS A 147 -11.10 29.62 15.66
CA HIS A 147 -9.68 29.38 15.88
C HIS A 147 -8.85 29.52 14.60
N LEU A 148 -9.28 28.91 13.48
CA LEU A 148 -8.58 28.97 12.19
C LEU A 148 -8.58 30.38 11.57
N GLU A 149 -9.69 31.12 11.67
CA GLU A 149 -9.79 32.53 11.29
C GLU A 149 -8.77 33.38 12.04
N LYS A 150 -8.63 33.16 13.36
CA LYS A 150 -7.72 33.92 14.22
C LYS A 150 -6.26 33.49 14.12
N ALA A 151 -6.00 32.20 13.95
CA ALA A 151 -4.65 31.62 13.95
C ALA A 151 -4.00 31.60 12.54
N LEU A 152 -4.80 31.51 11.49
CA LEU A 152 -4.37 31.41 10.08
C LEU A 152 -5.11 32.43 9.17
N PRO A 153 -5.19 33.73 9.52
CA PRO A 153 -5.91 34.72 8.73
C PRO A 153 -5.23 34.97 7.37
N PHE A 154 -6.02 35.31 6.36
CA PHE A 154 -5.55 35.57 4.99
C PHE A 154 -4.37 36.56 4.90
N VAL A 155 -4.42 37.62 5.72
CA VAL A 155 -3.36 38.62 5.80
C VAL A 155 -2.66 38.49 7.15
N THR A 156 -1.41 38.04 7.13
CA THR A 156 -0.51 38.03 8.30
C THR A 156 0.51 39.16 8.20
N SER A 157 1.08 39.53 9.34
CA SER A 157 2.14 40.56 9.39
C SER A 157 3.42 40.06 8.70
N GLU A 158 3.66 38.76 8.83
CA GLU A 158 4.73 37.96 8.28
C GLU A 158 4.63 37.91 6.74
N TRP A 159 3.46 37.57 6.19
CA TRP A 159 3.24 37.60 4.75
C TRP A 159 3.33 39.02 4.18
N SER A 160 2.76 40.01 4.86
CA SER A 160 2.81 41.41 4.43
C SER A 160 4.25 41.94 4.38
N ALA A 161 5.07 41.61 5.38
CA ALA A 161 6.49 41.96 5.41
C ALA A 161 7.33 41.16 4.39
N TRP A 162 6.99 39.89 4.15
CA TRP A 162 7.73 39.07 3.17
C TRP A 162 7.42 39.45 1.73
N SER A 163 6.14 39.53 1.35
CA SER A 163 5.70 39.87 0.00
C SER A 163 6.21 41.25 -0.45
N ALA A 164 6.16 42.25 0.43
CA ALA A 164 6.69 43.59 0.15
C ALA A 164 8.24 43.63 -0.02
N ALA A 165 8.96 42.66 0.54
CA ALA A 165 10.42 42.57 0.48
C ALA A 165 10.93 41.44 -0.43
N MET A 166 10.05 40.73 -1.13
CA MET A 166 10.39 39.55 -1.91
C MET A 166 11.27 39.91 -3.11
N GLN A 167 12.30 39.09 -3.36
CA GLN A 167 13.23 39.27 -4.48
C GLN A 167 13.52 37.93 -5.15
N SER A 168 13.72 37.94 -6.46
CA SER A 168 14.27 36.78 -7.19
C SER A 168 15.61 36.35 -6.57
N PRO A 169 15.73 35.08 -6.13
CA PRO A 169 16.83 34.68 -5.28
C PRO A 169 18.11 34.45 -6.09
N LYS A 170 19.21 35.09 -5.69
CA LYS A 170 20.48 35.08 -6.45
C LYS A 170 21.30 33.81 -6.18
N LEU A 171 20.76 32.63 -6.49
CA LEU A 171 21.30 31.34 -6.03
C LEU A 171 22.46 30.76 -6.85
N ALA A 172 22.77 31.34 -8.00
CA ALA A 172 23.90 30.91 -8.82
C ALA A 172 25.23 30.92 -8.03
N GLY A 173 26.05 29.89 -8.23
CA GLY A 173 27.33 29.70 -7.53
C GLY A 173 27.55 28.26 -7.07
N ARG A 174 28.59 28.06 -6.25
CA ARG A 174 28.91 26.78 -5.63
C ARG A 174 28.44 26.74 -4.18
N TRP A 175 27.88 25.62 -3.77
CA TRP A 175 27.33 25.37 -2.46
C TRP A 175 27.94 24.08 -1.94
N ALA A 176 28.53 24.10 -0.74
CA ALA A 176 28.97 22.88 -0.09
C ALA A 176 27.76 22.18 0.52
N VAL A 177 27.60 20.89 0.28
CA VAL A 177 26.50 20.09 0.86
C VAL A 177 27.03 19.17 1.95
N VAL A 178 26.29 19.15 3.06
CA VAL A 178 26.37 18.16 4.13
C VAL A 178 25.02 17.48 4.21
N GLY A 179 25.00 16.17 4.40
CA GLY A 179 23.77 15.44 4.70
C GLY A 179 24.03 14.10 5.36
N SER A 180 22.96 13.34 5.60
CA SER A 180 23.07 11.93 6.01
C SER A 180 22.04 11.09 5.26
N GLN A 181 22.51 9.97 4.72
CA GLN A 181 21.70 8.99 4.00
C GLN A 181 21.57 7.74 4.88
N VAL A 182 20.32 7.34 5.17
CA VAL A 182 20.02 6.14 5.98
C VAL A 182 20.76 4.92 5.42
N GLY A 183 21.44 4.15 6.28
CA GLY A 183 22.23 2.97 5.92
C GLY A 183 23.55 3.23 5.18
N ALA A 184 23.81 4.44 4.69
CA ALA A 184 25.07 4.81 4.04
C ALA A 184 25.93 5.77 4.90
N GLY A 185 25.27 6.56 5.74
CA GLY A 185 25.85 7.52 6.68
C GLY A 185 26.04 8.93 6.09
N PRO A 186 26.96 9.73 6.66
CA PRO A 186 27.17 11.12 6.24
C PRO A 186 27.56 11.24 4.76
N ILE A 187 27.00 12.23 4.07
CA ILE A 187 27.43 12.66 2.74
C ILE A 187 28.04 14.05 2.78
N TYR A 188 29.10 14.25 1.99
CA TYR A 188 29.79 15.54 1.87
C TYR A 188 30.08 15.85 0.40
N GLY A 189 29.82 17.08 -0.05
CA GLY A 189 29.92 17.38 -1.47
C GLY A 189 29.84 18.86 -1.84
N VAL A 190 29.63 19.09 -3.13
CA VAL A 190 29.39 20.40 -3.74
C VAL A 190 28.21 20.30 -4.70
N VAL A 191 27.27 21.23 -4.57
CA VAL A 191 26.23 21.53 -5.56
C VAL A 191 26.62 22.78 -6.31
N THR A 192 26.71 22.70 -7.64
CA THR A 192 26.87 23.87 -8.50
C THR A 192 25.50 24.26 -9.03
N VAL A 193 25.11 25.49 -8.79
CA VAL A 193 23.83 26.07 -9.21
C VAL A 193 24.11 27.09 -10.32
N ALA A 194 23.45 26.95 -11.46
CA ALA A 194 23.47 27.94 -12.54
C ALA A 194 22.05 28.44 -12.81
N ALA A 195 21.87 29.76 -12.89
CA ALA A 195 20.59 30.38 -13.22
C ALA A 195 20.28 30.24 -14.70
N ASP A 196 19.01 30.00 -15.04
CA ASP A 196 18.54 30.04 -16.41
C ASP A 196 18.32 31.50 -16.83
N ALA A 197 19.06 31.97 -17.84
CA ALA A 197 18.93 33.34 -18.34
C ALA A 197 17.61 33.60 -19.08
N SER A 198 16.85 32.55 -19.42
CA SER A 198 15.58 32.64 -20.14
C SER A 198 14.33 32.61 -19.23
N ALA A 199 14.49 32.22 -17.96
CA ALA A 199 13.39 32.11 -17.01
C ALA A 199 13.82 32.53 -15.59
N PRO A 200 13.24 33.58 -14.99
CA PRO A 200 13.55 33.96 -13.61
C PRO A 200 13.21 32.83 -12.64
N ASP A 201 13.94 32.80 -11.53
CA ASP A 201 13.81 31.82 -10.43
C ASP A 201 13.95 30.34 -10.87
N THR A 202 14.48 30.09 -12.07
CA THR A 202 14.76 28.77 -12.63
C THR A 202 16.26 28.50 -12.64
N PHE A 203 16.64 27.29 -12.24
CA PHE A 203 18.03 26.89 -12.05
C PHE A 203 18.32 25.51 -12.64
N THR A 204 19.58 25.28 -13.00
CA THR A 204 20.14 23.95 -13.24
C THR A 204 21.11 23.60 -12.11
N THR A 205 21.13 22.33 -11.73
CA THR A 205 22.03 21.79 -10.70
C THR A 205 23.00 20.78 -11.27
N GLU A 206 24.25 20.84 -10.81
CA GLU A 206 25.18 19.73 -10.84
C GLU A 206 25.58 19.39 -9.39
N ILE A 207 25.08 18.27 -8.90
CA ILE A 207 25.30 17.77 -7.55
C ILE A 207 26.43 16.74 -7.61
N ARG A 208 27.47 16.92 -6.80
CA ARG A 208 28.54 15.93 -6.62
C ARG A 208 28.81 15.73 -5.13
N TYR A 209 28.61 14.52 -4.61
CA TYR A 209 28.90 14.21 -3.20
C TYR A 209 29.63 12.87 -3.05
N THR A 210 30.21 12.66 -1.86
CA THR A 210 30.85 11.43 -1.45
C THR A 210 30.17 10.89 -0.20
N VAL A 211 29.81 9.61 -0.20
CA VAL A 211 29.39 8.88 1.00
C VAL A 211 30.64 8.68 1.86
N ALA A 212 30.64 9.26 3.06
CA ALA A 212 31.86 9.42 3.87
C ALA A 212 32.45 8.06 4.32
N ARG A 213 31.56 7.09 4.60
CA ARG A 213 31.86 5.73 5.05
C ARG A 213 32.53 4.88 3.96
N THR A 214 31.93 4.80 2.78
CA THR A 214 32.43 3.97 1.66
C THR A 214 33.50 4.69 0.82
N GLY A 215 33.43 6.02 0.71
CA GLY A 215 34.19 6.81 -0.26
C GLY A 215 33.58 6.80 -1.68
N GLU A 216 32.40 6.20 -1.85
CA GLU A 216 31.66 6.23 -3.12
C GLU A 216 31.31 7.67 -3.50
N SER A 217 31.53 8.02 -4.77
CA SER A 217 31.29 9.36 -5.30
C SER A 217 30.11 9.38 -6.26
N VAL A 218 29.06 10.12 -5.92
CA VAL A 218 27.82 10.26 -6.69
C VAL A 218 27.85 11.60 -7.44
N THR A 219 27.42 11.59 -8.71
CA THR A 219 27.20 12.80 -9.52
C THR A 219 25.81 12.77 -10.15
N ARG A 220 25.06 13.86 -10.04
CA ARG A 220 23.69 14.00 -10.57
C ARG A 220 23.53 15.38 -11.22
N SER A 221 22.73 15.45 -12.28
CA SER A 221 22.32 16.71 -12.91
C SER A 221 20.81 16.91 -12.78
N GLY A 222 20.37 18.15 -12.55
CA GLY A 222 18.97 18.47 -12.33
C GLY A 222 18.53 19.85 -12.78
N LYS A 223 17.23 20.10 -12.59
CA LYS A 223 16.58 21.40 -12.76
C LYS A 223 15.79 21.73 -11.49
N ALA A 224 15.73 23.00 -11.14
CA ALA A 224 14.98 23.48 -9.99
C ALA A 224 14.30 24.82 -10.25
N PHE A 225 13.26 25.07 -9.47
CA PHE A 225 12.48 26.30 -9.47
C PHE A 225 12.39 26.80 -8.03
N VAL A 226 12.37 28.12 -7.83
CA VAL A 226 12.08 28.71 -6.51
C VAL A 226 10.76 29.44 -6.54
N PHE A 227 9.85 29.02 -5.66
CA PHE A 227 8.55 29.65 -5.43
C PHE A 227 8.63 30.62 -4.25
N THR A 228 7.88 31.72 -4.29
CA THR A 228 7.77 32.67 -3.16
C THR A 228 9.10 33.29 -2.72
N GLY A 229 10.14 33.25 -3.56
CA GLY A 229 11.50 33.72 -3.26
C GLY A 229 12.35 32.83 -2.35
N TYR A 230 11.80 31.75 -1.76
CA TYR A 230 12.56 30.86 -0.85
C TYR A 230 12.25 29.36 -0.93
N GLN A 231 11.18 28.93 -1.61
CA GLN A 231 10.78 27.53 -1.67
C GLN A 231 11.42 26.82 -2.88
N TRP A 232 12.58 26.22 -2.69
CA TRP A 232 13.27 25.47 -3.74
C TRP A 232 12.60 24.12 -3.99
N ARG A 233 12.27 23.84 -5.25
CA ARG A 233 11.74 22.56 -5.74
C ARG A 233 12.55 22.12 -6.94
N GLY A 234 13.36 21.09 -6.74
CA GLY A 234 14.25 20.52 -7.75
C GLY A 234 13.93 19.09 -8.12
N ARG A 235 14.49 18.65 -9.23
CA ARG A 235 14.61 17.24 -9.60
C ARG A 235 15.97 17.00 -10.25
N ALA A 236 16.74 16.08 -9.69
CA ALA A 236 18.02 15.64 -10.21
C ALA A 236 17.98 14.13 -10.49
N THR A 237 17.91 13.77 -11.78
CA THR A 237 17.66 12.39 -12.22
C THR A 237 16.31 11.87 -11.67
N ASP A 238 16.33 10.79 -10.90
CA ASP A 238 15.23 10.18 -10.17
C ASP A 238 14.83 10.95 -8.89
N TRP A 239 15.75 11.70 -8.28
CA TRP A 239 15.56 12.33 -6.97
C TRP A 239 14.81 13.65 -7.04
N ARG A 240 13.85 13.84 -6.12
CA ARG A 240 13.16 15.10 -5.85
C ARG A 240 13.94 15.89 -4.80
N GLU A 241 13.99 17.20 -4.95
CA GLU A 241 14.64 18.12 -4.00
C GLU A 241 13.59 19.08 -3.44
N THR A 242 13.30 19.01 -2.14
CA THR A 242 12.52 20.04 -1.42
C THR A 242 13.47 20.74 -0.46
N LEU A 243 13.86 21.98 -0.79
CA LEU A 243 14.69 22.79 0.10
C LEU A 243 14.00 24.12 0.45
N PHE A 244 14.40 24.65 1.59
CA PHE A 244 14.08 25.97 2.12
C PHE A 244 15.33 26.83 1.99
N VAL A 245 15.23 27.96 1.31
CA VAL A 245 16.33 28.92 1.10
C VAL A 245 16.28 29.98 2.20
N GLU A 246 17.39 30.21 2.90
CA GLU A 246 17.45 31.27 3.90
C GLU A 246 17.49 32.67 3.27
N ARG A 247 16.97 33.65 4.01
CA ARG A 247 16.75 35.04 3.55
C ARG A 247 18.02 35.75 3.07
N ASP A 248 19.20 35.31 3.50
CA ASP A 248 20.51 35.86 3.10
C ASP A 248 21.13 35.18 1.87
N TRP A 249 20.47 34.15 1.34
CA TRP A 249 20.93 33.27 0.26
C TRP A 249 22.31 32.64 0.50
N LYS A 250 22.71 32.44 1.77
CA LYS A 250 23.94 31.73 2.14
C LYS A 250 23.70 30.30 2.59
N GLN A 251 22.46 29.95 2.98
CA GLN A 251 22.10 28.59 3.37
C GLN A 251 20.83 28.14 2.65
N MET A 252 20.76 26.85 2.33
CA MET A 252 19.53 26.13 2.02
C MET A 252 19.51 24.84 2.85
N TRP A 253 18.35 24.37 3.28
CA TRP A 253 18.23 23.11 4.02
C TRP A 253 16.92 22.41 3.65
N GLY A 254 16.84 21.11 3.89
CA GLY A 254 15.64 20.31 3.61
C GLY A 254 16.00 18.89 3.25
N ARG A 255 15.41 18.35 2.19
CA ARG A 255 15.53 16.94 1.84
C ARG A 255 15.65 16.66 0.35
N TRP A 256 16.47 15.67 0.01
CA TRP A 256 16.42 14.97 -1.27
C TRP A 256 15.79 13.59 -1.06
N PHE A 257 14.88 13.14 -1.93
CA PHE A 257 14.20 11.85 -1.75
C PHE A 257 13.69 11.21 -3.05
N THR A 258 13.46 9.90 -2.98
CA THR A 258 12.79 9.07 -3.98
C THR A 258 11.57 8.39 -3.34
N GLY A 259 10.67 7.82 -4.15
CA GLY A 259 9.43 7.21 -3.64
C GLY A 259 8.31 8.22 -3.32
N ALA A 260 7.47 7.88 -2.34
CA ALA A 260 6.25 8.61 -2.00
C ALA A 260 6.39 9.41 -0.69
N TYR A 261 7.04 8.83 0.32
CA TYR A 261 7.27 9.39 1.64
C TYR A 261 8.69 9.09 2.16
N ASP A 262 8.81 8.42 3.31
CA ASP A 262 10.06 8.34 4.09
C ASP A 262 11.00 7.20 3.67
N GLU A 263 10.64 6.46 2.64
CA GLU A 263 11.26 5.18 2.29
C GLU A 263 12.73 5.35 1.87
N THR A 264 13.06 6.40 1.12
CA THR A 264 14.42 6.69 0.64
C THR A 264 14.69 8.19 0.57
N GLY A 265 15.58 8.69 1.43
CA GLY A 265 15.89 10.12 1.47
C GLY A 265 17.20 10.48 2.17
N ILE A 266 17.68 11.69 1.87
CA ILE A 266 18.87 12.31 2.45
C ILE A 266 18.46 13.68 3.00
N ASP A 267 18.67 13.88 4.28
CA ASP A 267 18.53 15.19 4.92
C ASP A 267 19.75 16.01 4.58
N VAL A 268 19.57 17.20 4.02
CA VAL A 268 20.67 18.01 3.46
C VAL A 268 20.66 19.46 3.94
N THR A 269 21.86 19.99 4.14
CA THR A 269 22.15 21.41 4.33
C THR A 269 23.19 21.82 3.32
N LEU A 270 22.88 22.85 2.53
CA LEU A 270 23.74 23.46 1.53
C LEU A 270 24.19 24.84 2.05
N THR A 271 25.48 25.07 2.13
CA THR A 271 26.07 26.36 2.54
C THR A 271 26.82 26.96 1.35
N ARG A 272 26.53 28.21 0.99
CA ARG A 272 27.18 28.91 -0.12
C ARG A 272 28.67 29.00 0.15
N MET A 273 29.46 28.58 -0.82
CA MET A 273 30.91 28.63 -0.74
C MET A 273 31.44 30.04 -0.98
N THR A 274 32.33 30.50 -0.10
CA THR A 274 33.21 31.65 -0.32
C THR A 274 34.57 31.16 -0.84
N SER A 275 35.60 32.01 -0.82
CA SER A 275 37.00 31.62 -0.99
C SER A 275 37.65 31.00 0.26
N GLU A 276 36.98 31.05 1.41
CA GLU A 276 37.52 30.60 2.69
C GLU A 276 37.48 29.07 2.82
N PRO A 277 38.38 28.45 3.60
CA PRO A 277 38.31 27.03 3.95
C PRO A 277 37.06 26.69 4.75
N ILE A 278 36.36 25.61 4.36
CA ILE A 278 35.19 25.08 5.05
C ILE A 278 35.45 23.59 5.34
N VAL A 279 35.35 23.18 6.60
CA VAL A 279 35.29 21.76 6.98
C VAL A 279 33.82 21.34 6.98
N LEU A 280 33.52 20.25 6.27
CA LEU A 280 32.16 19.69 6.15
C LEU A 280 31.93 18.53 7.11
N GLY A 281 32.98 17.75 7.40
CA GLY A 281 32.95 16.67 8.38
C GLY A 281 34.06 15.66 8.17
N ALA A 282 33.86 14.43 8.63
CA ALA A 282 34.86 13.37 8.63
C ALA A 282 34.27 12.00 8.25
N SER A 283 35.11 11.04 7.84
CA SER A 283 34.68 9.67 7.53
C SER A 283 34.19 8.86 8.73
N VAL A 284 34.44 9.35 9.95
CA VAL A 284 33.97 8.78 11.21
C VAL A 284 33.65 9.92 12.18
N SER A 285 32.64 9.72 13.04
CA SER A 285 32.25 10.68 14.09
C SER A 285 33.12 10.60 15.35
N ALA A 286 33.72 9.43 15.60
CA ALA A 286 34.61 9.17 16.72
C ALA A 286 35.73 8.18 16.34
N VAL A 287 36.77 8.12 17.17
CA VAL A 287 37.90 7.17 17.06
C VAL A 287 38.05 6.47 18.40
N LYS A 288 38.23 5.14 18.37
CA LYS A 288 38.32 4.33 19.58
C LYS A 288 39.64 4.56 20.31
N THR A 289 39.60 4.85 21.61
CA THR A 289 40.79 5.07 22.44
C THR A 289 41.75 3.88 22.35
N GLY A 290 43.03 4.12 22.08
CA GLY A 290 44.04 3.07 21.91
C GLY A 290 44.09 2.42 20.51
N SER A 291 43.35 2.93 19.53
CA SER A 291 43.45 2.47 18.13
C SER A 291 44.69 3.03 17.44
N ASN A 292 45.58 2.14 16.99
CA ASN A 292 46.91 2.52 16.48
C ASN A 292 46.99 2.68 14.94
N ALA A 293 45.87 2.52 14.21
CA ALA A 293 45.88 2.40 12.75
C ALA A 293 44.60 2.93 12.03
N GLN A 294 43.71 3.68 12.68
CA GLN A 294 42.47 4.13 12.06
C GLN A 294 42.70 5.36 11.16
N ALA A 295 42.35 5.24 9.87
CA ALA A 295 42.47 6.33 8.91
C ALA A 295 41.22 7.22 8.91
N VAL A 296 41.36 8.48 9.35
CA VAL A 296 40.28 9.48 9.29
C VAL A 296 40.45 10.35 8.04
N ARG A 297 39.42 10.42 7.19
CA ARG A 297 39.35 11.38 6.08
C ARG A 297 38.58 12.61 6.56
N ILE A 298 39.11 13.80 6.30
CA ILE A 298 38.38 15.07 6.52
C ILE A 298 37.84 15.55 5.17
N PHE A 299 36.54 15.84 5.14
CA PHE A 299 35.87 16.39 3.98
C PHE A 299 35.70 17.90 4.15
N GLY A 300 35.93 18.65 3.07
CA GLY A 300 35.88 20.09 3.12
C GLY A 300 36.06 20.75 1.76
N ALA A 301 35.73 22.03 1.71
CA ALA A 301 35.93 22.89 0.55
C ALA A 301 37.05 23.90 0.83
N ASN A 302 37.81 24.27 -0.21
CA ASN A 302 38.92 25.24 -0.13
C ASN A 302 39.95 24.94 0.98
N LEU A 303 40.09 23.67 1.41
CA LEU A 303 41.02 23.30 2.47
C LEU A 303 42.47 23.66 2.09
N PRO A 304 43.29 24.17 3.03
CA PRO A 304 44.65 24.61 2.73
C PRO A 304 45.52 23.46 2.23
N ALA A 305 46.58 23.80 1.49
CA ALA A 305 47.50 22.82 0.88
C ALA A 305 48.30 21.99 1.89
N SER A 306 48.37 22.45 3.15
CA SER A 306 48.95 21.73 4.27
C SER A 306 48.09 21.96 5.51
N VAL A 307 47.81 20.88 6.24
CA VAL A 307 47.15 20.90 7.54
C VAL A 307 48.15 20.31 8.52
N ARG A 308 48.44 21.02 9.62
CA ARG A 308 49.26 20.52 10.72
C ARG A 308 48.32 20.12 11.86
N PRO A 309 48.34 18.86 12.33
CA PRO A 309 47.65 18.50 13.56
C PRO A 309 48.39 19.11 14.77
N GLU A 310 47.64 19.67 15.72
CA GLU A 310 48.22 20.16 16.99
C GLU A 310 48.46 19.03 18.01
N ALA A 311 47.86 17.86 17.79
CA ALA A 311 48.04 16.66 18.63
C ALA A 311 49.10 15.70 18.05
N GLY A 312 49.96 15.16 18.93
CA GLY A 312 51.12 14.33 18.56
C GLY A 312 50.82 12.93 18.01
N ASP A 313 49.57 12.48 18.03
CA ASP A 313 49.18 11.10 17.68
C ASP A 313 48.96 10.86 16.16
N LEU A 314 48.92 11.91 15.34
CA LEU A 314 48.64 11.81 13.90
C LEU A 314 49.91 11.66 13.06
N ARG A 315 50.24 10.41 12.70
CA ARG A 315 51.53 10.04 12.08
C ARG A 315 51.71 10.40 10.59
N ARG A 316 50.64 10.54 9.79
CA ARG A 316 50.70 10.92 8.35
C ARG A 316 49.44 11.64 7.89
N VAL A 317 49.59 12.73 7.14
CA VAL A 317 48.50 13.45 6.45
C VAL A 317 48.68 13.33 4.94
N ARG A 318 47.62 12.96 4.20
CA ARG A 318 47.60 12.92 2.73
C ARG A 318 46.35 13.64 2.22
N GLN A 319 46.53 14.67 1.40
CA GLN A 319 45.44 15.40 0.73
C GLN A 319 45.23 14.83 -0.68
N ASP A 320 44.03 14.35 -0.98
CA ASP A 320 43.62 13.98 -2.35
C ASP A 320 42.95 15.18 -3.03
N ARG A 321 43.45 15.59 -4.21
CA ARG A 321 42.95 16.78 -4.94
C ARG A 321 42.20 16.36 -6.21
N ARG A 322 40.93 15.96 -6.05
CA ARG A 322 40.07 15.66 -7.19
C ARG A 322 39.52 16.96 -7.82
N HIS A 323 40.16 17.37 -8.92
CA HIS A 323 39.84 18.45 -9.86
C HIS A 323 38.93 19.61 -9.41
N GLN A 324 39.56 20.77 -9.20
CA GLN A 324 38.96 22.05 -9.63
C GLN A 324 39.22 22.22 -11.13
N GLY A 325 38.17 22.28 -11.96
CA GLY A 325 38.26 22.61 -13.38
C GLY A 325 37.69 24.01 -13.62
N GLY A 326 38.56 24.97 -13.93
CA GLY A 326 38.20 26.39 -14.10
C GLY A 326 37.84 26.78 -15.54
N ALA A 327 37.16 27.91 -15.69
CA ALA A 327 36.85 28.52 -16.98
C ALA A 327 37.92 29.52 -17.45
N ALA A 328 38.00 29.68 -18.78
CA ALA A 328 38.57 30.80 -19.54
C ALA A 328 40.05 31.22 -19.29
N GLY A 329 40.88 31.01 -20.31
CA GLY A 329 42.24 31.57 -20.41
C GLY A 329 42.92 31.16 -21.72
N GLY A 330 42.59 31.84 -22.83
CA GLY A 330 43.09 31.45 -24.16
C GLY A 330 44.36 32.17 -24.59
N HIS A 331 45.36 31.44 -25.08
CA HIS A 331 46.45 31.98 -25.93
C HIS A 331 47.05 30.91 -26.88
N GLY A 332 47.20 31.30 -28.15
CA GLY A 332 48.14 30.84 -29.19
C GLY A 332 48.57 29.34 -29.31
N PRO A 333 48.34 28.67 -30.47
CA PRO A 333 48.80 27.30 -30.69
C PRO A 333 50.26 27.22 -31.19
N ARG A 334 50.96 26.12 -30.85
CA ARG A 334 52.11 25.62 -31.64
C ARG A 334 51.82 24.23 -32.22
N ARG A 335 52.50 23.93 -33.33
CA ARG A 335 52.04 23.06 -34.43
C ARG A 335 52.96 21.85 -34.62
N ARG A 336 52.43 20.77 -35.21
CA ARG A 336 53.12 19.60 -35.83
C ARG A 336 53.69 18.58 -34.81
N ARG A 337 53.78 17.27 -35.10
CA ARG A 337 53.45 16.43 -36.29
C ARG A 337 53.39 14.94 -35.86
N GLY A 338 52.65 14.08 -36.57
CA GLY A 338 52.84 12.61 -36.46
C GLY A 338 51.54 11.78 -36.44
N LEU A 339 51.11 11.33 -37.61
CA LEU A 339 50.15 10.22 -37.85
C LEU A 339 50.97 8.94 -38.18
N PRO A 340 50.42 7.70 -38.31
CA PRO A 340 49.03 7.39 -38.71
C PRO A 340 48.31 6.20 -38.02
N GLU A 341 47.01 6.08 -38.35
CA GLU A 341 46.16 4.85 -38.46
C GLU A 341 46.02 3.88 -37.26
N ALA A 342 44.87 3.25 -36.95
CA ALA A 342 43.44 3.38 -37.27
C ALA A 342 42.68 2.52 -36.21
N ALA A 343 41.35 2.37 -36.08
CA ALA A 343 40.12 2.86 -36.71
C ALA A 343 38.96 2.61 -35.68
N ALA A 344 37.69 3.02 -35.80
CA ALA A 344 36.93 3.92 -36.67
C ALA A 344 35.61 4.32 -35.95
N ALA A 345 34.99 5.44 -36.32
CA ALA A 345 33.63 5.82 -35.88
C ALA A 345 32.98 6.76 -36.92
N VAL A 346 31.69 6.58 -37.25
CA VAL A 346 30.97 7.46 -38.17
C VAL A 346 29.61 7.88 -37.60
N SER A 347 29.39 9.19 -37.60
CA SER A 347 28.20 9.88 -37.08
C SER A 347 26.99 9.83 -38.02
N SER A 348 25.79 9.81 -37.45
CA SER A 348 24.56 10.16 -38.17
C SER A 348 24.53 11.64 -38.57
N ARG A 349 24.06 11.94 -39.79
CA ARG A 349 23.78 13.31 -40.25
C ARG A 349 22.28 13.57 -40.37
N ARG A 350 21.89 14.78 -39.98
CA ARG A 350 20.53 15.33 -40.15
C ARG A 350 20.20 15.55 -41.62
N HIS A 351 18.92 15.44 -41.98
CA HIS A 351 18.38 16.16 -43.13
C HIS A 351 17.24 17.09 -42.69
N GLN A 352 17.23 18.29 -43.27
CA GLN A 352 16.25 19.34 -43.02
C GLN A 352 15.05 19.13 -43.96
N GLN A 353 13.85 19.51 -43.52
CA GLN A 353 12.76 19.83 -44.44
C GLN A 353 12.13 21.18 -44.08
N ARG A 354 11.82 21.96 -45.12
CA ARG A 354 10.95 23.14 -45.10
C ARG A 354 10.07 23.11 -46.37
N PRO A 355 8.96 23.86 -46.43
CA PRO A 355 7.69 23.27 -46.86
C PRO A 355 7.21 23.77 -48.23
N ARG A 356 6.16 23.14 -48.79
CA ARG A 356 5.03 23.86 -49.41
C ARG A 356 3.85 22.99 -49.89
N ARG A 357 2.67 23.65 -49.82
CA ARG A 357 1.46 23.54 -50.66
C ARG A 357 0.36 22.53 -50.32
N GLU A 358 -0.78 23.15 -50.02
CA GLU A 358 -2.15 22.64 -50.06
C GLU A 358 -2.56 22.23 -51.50
N ALA A 359 -3.45 21.24 -51.62
CA ALA A 359 -4.40 21.14 -52.74
C ALA A 359 -5.69 20.43 -52.29
N ARG A 360 -6.81 21.03 -52.69
CA ARG A 360 -8.19 20.77 -52.27
C ARG A 360 -8.82 19.48 -52.85
N HIS A 361 -10.02 19.20 -52.31
CA HIS A 361 -11.14 18.39 -52.83
C HIS A 361 -11.24 16.95 -52.28
N GLY A 362 -12.42 16.44 -51.91
CA GLY A 362 -13.73 17.10 -51.81
C GLY A 362 -14.90 16.17 -52.12
N ARG A 363 -15.83 16.00 -51.15
CA ARG A 363 -17.21 15.46 -51.25
C ARG A 363 -17.50 14.35 -52.29
N ARG A 364 -18.06 13.23 -51.81
CA ARG A 364 -19.39 12.76 -52.26
C ARG A 364 -20.00 11.73 -51.32
N SER A 365 -21.32 11.59 -51.45
CA SER A 365 -22.24 10.97 -50.50
C SER A 365 -23.15 9.95 -51.20
N GLU A 366 -23.40 8.82 -50.54
CA GLU A 366 -24.59 7.95 -50.71
C GLU A 366 -24.83 7.31 -52.10
N PRO A 367 -25.92 6.52 -52.30
CA PRO A 367 -26.15 5.19 -51.70
C PRO A 367 -26.59 4.15 -52.76
N ARG A 368 -26.89 2.89 -52.38
CA ARG A 368 -28.17 2.23 -52.75
C ARG A 368 -28.44 0.84 -52.16
N ASP A 369 -29.67 0.76 -51.67
CA ASP A 369 -30.54 -0.35 -51.30
C ASP A 369 -30.91 -1.34 -52.44
N ARG A 370 -31.68 -2.40 -52.08
CA ARG A 370 -32.31 -3.52 -52.82
C ARG A 370 -31.57 -4.87 -52.68
N GLY A 371 -32.24 -6.01 -52.43
CA GLY A 371 -33.66 -6.26 -52.15
C GLY A 371 -34.17 -7.62 -52.67
N ARG A 372 -35.19 -8.19 -51.99
CA ARG A 372 -35.92 -9.48 -52.22
C ARG A 372 -35.21 -10.76 -51.70
N GLN A 373 -35.80 -11.71 -50.95
CA GLN A 373 -37.18 -12.25 -50.72
C GLN A 373 -37.42 -13.61 -51.44
N VAL A 374 -38.25 -14.50 -50.85
CA VAL A 374 -38.88 -15.76 -51.40
C VAL A 374 -38.11 -17.08 -51.13
N VAL A 375 -38.69 -18.24 -50.72
CA VAL A 375 -39.96 -18.63 -50.02
C VAL A 375 -39.89 -20.11 -49.52
N ALA A 376 -40.34 -20.36 -48.27
CA ALA A 376 -41.09 -21.49 -47.67
C ALA A 376 -40.80 -23.02 -47.84
N ARG A 377 -41.46 -23.74 -46.90
CA ARG A 377 -41.79 -25.20 -46.76
C ARG A 377 -40.76 -26.03 -45.97
N GLY A 378 -41.14 -26.87 -44.99
CA GLY A 378 -42.47 -27.19 -44.43
C GLY A 378 -42.60 -28.69 -44.09
N ILE A 379 -43.60 -29.08 -43.26
CA ILE A 379 -43.89 -30.43 -42.68
C ILE A 379 -43.16 -30.62 -41.33
N SER A 380 -43.79 -30.69 -40.14
CA SER A 380 -45.06 -31.27 -39.61
C SER A 380 -44.97 -32.74 -39.17
N GLY A 381 -45.33 -33.03 -37.91
CA GLY A 381 -45.29 -34.38 -37.32
C GLY A 381 -45.62 -34.40 -35.82
N ASP A 382 -46.88 -34.17 -35.46
CA ASP A 382 -47.42 -34.30 -34.09
C ASP A 382 -47.61 -35.79 -33.71
N LEU A 383 -47.45 -36.15 -32.43
CA LEU A 383 -48.27 -37.20 -31.80
C LEU A 383 -48.19 -37.19 -30.26
N ARG A 384 -49.32 -37.58 -29.64
CA ARG A 384 -49.68 -37.28 -28.24
C ARG A 384 -49.87 -38.52 -27.36
N ARG A 385 -49.64 -38.32 -26.05
CA ARG A 385 -50.35 -38.92 -24.88
C ARG A 385 -50.26 -40.45 -24.63
N ARG A 386 -49.94 -40.80 -23.36
CA ARG A 386 -50.74 -41.59 -22.35
C ARG A 386 -49.78 -42.16 -21.28
N ARG A 387 -50.17 -42.57 -20.05
CA ARG A 387 -51.16 -42.10 -19.04
C ARG A 387 -51.04 -43.01 -17.79
N ARG A 388 -51.16 -42.47 -16.56
CA ARG A 388 -51.37 -43.17 -15.25
C ARG A 388 -50.17 -44.02 -14.74
N ALA A 389 -49.70 -44.00 -13.47
CA ALA A 389 -50.28 -43.85 -12.11
C ALA A 389 -50.84 -45.16 -11.50
N VAL A 390 -50.42 -45.51 -10.25
CA VAL A 390 -51.23 -46.15 -9.16
C VAL A 390 -50.39 -46.56 -7.90
N CYS A 391 -50.92 -46.27 -6.69
CA CYS A 391 -50.69 -46.88 -5.34
C CYS A 391 -49.31 -46.85 -4.61
N ARG A 392 -49.21 -46.96 -3.25
CA ARG A 392 -50.08 -46.55 -2.08
C ARG A 392 -49.38 -46.92 -0.73
N ARG A 393 -49.50 -46.04 0.31
CA ARG A 393 -49.44 -46.32 1.79
C ARG A 393 -48.08 -46.84 2.37
N ALA A 394 -47.74 -46.73 3.66
CA ALA A 394 -48.39 -46.27 4.91
C ALA A 394 -47.42 -45.32 5.71
N ARG A 395 -47.76 -44.46 6.69
CA ARG A 395 -48.28 -44.66 8.09
C ARG A 395 -47.55 -45.77 8.87
N SER A 396 -47.12 -45.64 10.13
CA SER A 396 -47.31 -44.59 11.18
C SER A 396 -46.31 -44.78 12.35
N GLU A 397 -46.44 -43.97 13.42
CA GLU A 397 -45.98 -44.18 14.82
C GLU A 397 -44.68 -43.51 15.31
N GLY A 398 -44.86 -42.64 16.32
CA GLY A 398 -44.10 -42.61 17.58
C GLY A 398 -45.14 -42.64 18.73
N PRO A 399 -44.88 -42.17 19.96
CA PRO A 399 -43.60 -41.82 20.60
C PRO A 399 -43.38 -42.57 21.95
N LEU A 400 -42.21 -42.47 22.58
CA LEU A 400 -42.05 -42.78 24.01
C LEU A 400 -41.09 -41.81 24.73
N HIS A 401 -41.46 -41.46 25.96
CA HIS A 401 -40.72 -40.59 26.89
C HIS A 401 -39.53 -41.31 27.55
N ALA A 402 -38.49 -40.55 27.92
CA ALA A 402 -37.83 -40.68 29.23
C ALA A 402 -37.06 -39.40 29.59
N GLU A 403 -37.43 -38.76 30.70
CA GLU A 403 -36.58 -37.76 31.37
C GLU A 403 -35.48 -38.45 32.19
N ARG A 404 -34.31 -37.81 32.36
CA ARG A 404 -33.52 -37.78 33.62
C ARG A 404 -32.23 -36.96 33.52
N GLY A 405 -32.03 -36.06 34.49
CA GLY A 405 -30.74 -35.83 35.16
C GLY A 405 -29.69 -34.93 34.48
N ARG A 406 -29.44 -33.75 35.08
CA ARG A 406 -28.13 -33.05 35.00
C ARG A 406 -27.08 -33.81 35.84
N PRO A 407 -25.76 -33.52 35.68
CA PRO A 407 -25.16 -32.42 36.46
C PRO A 407 -24.17 -31.52 35.68
N GLU A 408 -23.97 -30.31 36.18
CA GLU A 408 -22.89 -29.38 35.82
C GLU A 408 -21.61 -29.69 36.64
N PRO A 409 -20.40 -29.34 36.17
CA PRO A 409 -19.21 -29.20 37.02
C PRO A 409 -18.82 -27.73 37.27
N GLU A 410 -18.19 -27.50 38.42
CA GLU A 410 -18.08 -26.20 39.09
C GLU A 410 -16.96 -25.28 38.59
N ALA A 411 -17.10 -23.97 38.86
CA ALA A 411 -16.04 -22.97 38.74
C ALA A 411 -15.26 -22.82 40.07
N HIS A 412 -13.93 -22.74 40.00
CA HIS A 412 -13.07 -22.45 41.14
C HIS A 412 -12.59 -21.00 41.21
N ARG A 413 -12.22 -20.58 42.43
CA ARG A 413 -12.24 -19.18 42.91
C ARG A 413 -10.90 -18.44 42.76
N GLN A 414 -11.00 -17.12 42.87
CA GLN A 414 -9.91 -16.13 43.02
C GLN A 414 -9.04 -16.38 44.28
N PRO A 415 -7.95 -15.61 44.46
CA PRO A 415 -8.12 -14.45 45.35
C PRO A 415 -7.45 -13.14 44.88
N GLN A 416 -8.03 -12.02 45.33
CA GLN A 416 -7.46 -10.67 45.26
C GLN A 416 -6.59 -10.33 46.50
N GLN A 417 -5.82 -9.23 46.40
CA GLN A 417 -5.63 -8.14 47.39
C GLN A 417 -4.15 -7.79 47.70
N HIS A 418 -3.71 -6.56 47.36
CA HIS A 418 -3.70 -5.42 48.29
C HIS A 418 -2.95 -4.20 47.72
N ARG A 419 -3.54 -3.00 47.86
CA ARG A 419 -2.83 -1.70 47.75
C ARG A 419 -2.34 -1.26 49.13
N ARG A 420 -1.18 -0.59 49.22
CA ARG A 420 -0.79 0.27 50.36
C ARG A 420 -0.34 1.66 49.88
N ARG A 421 -0.71 2.69 50.64
CA ARG A 421 -0.30 4.10 50.48
C ARG A 421 0.66 4.50 51.61
N VAL A 422 1.71 5.23 51.26
CA VAL A 422 2.49 6.18 52.08
C VAL A 422 3.06 7.18 51.04
N GLY A 423 3.21 8.49 51.20
CA GLY A 423 3.14 9.42 52.35
C GLY A 423 4.31 10.40 52.19
N GLY A 424 4.07 11.67 51.81
CA GLY A 424 5.10 12.56 51.24
C GLY A 424 5.79 13.52 52.23
N ARG A 425 6.68 14.40 51.72
CA ARG A 425 7.23 15.59 52.40
C ARG A 425 7.78 16.65 51.41
N ARG A 426 7.91 17.91 51.88
CA ARG A 426 8.29 19.12 51.13
C ARG A 426 9.71 19.64 51.48
N GLY A 427 10.23 20.54 50.64
CA GLY A 427 11.35 21.46 50.91
C GLY A 427 12.53 21.28 49.94
N ALA A 428 13.33 22.28 49.54
CA ALA A 428 13.23 23.75 49.64
C ALA A 428 14.09 24.36 48.49
N GLY A 429 13.93 25.65 48.15
CA GLY A 429 14.61 26.28 46.99
C GLY A 429 15.90 27.05 47.32
N VAL A 430 16.69 27.38 46.28
CA VAL A 430 17.77 28.38 46.29
C VAL A 430 17.87 29.02 44.90
N ASP A 431 17.96 30.35 44.83
CA ASP A 431 18.20 31.14 43.61
C ASP A 431 19.71 31.43 43.39
N ALA A 432 20.13 31.54 42.13
CA ALA A 432 21.28 32.36 41.71
C ALA A 432 21.26 32.60 40.18
N ALA A 433 21.68 33.77 39.72
CA ALA A 433 21.56 34.23 38.32
C ALA A 433 22.93 34.53 37.66
N GLY A 434 22.95 34.65 36.32
CA GLY A 434 23.99 35.42 35.60
C GLY A 434 24.51 34.83 34.27
N ALA A 435 24.14 35.48 33.15
CA ALA A 435 24.77 35.62 31.81
C ALA A 435 25.81 34.58 31.26
N GLY A 436 25.90 34.29 29.95
CA GLY A 436 25.13 34.73 28.78
C GLY A 436 25.90 34.53 27.46
N ALA A 437 25.37 33.73 26.52
CA ALA A 437 25.89 33.52 25.14
C ALA A 437 24.77 32.91 24.25
N PRO A 438 24.78 33.08 22.90
CA PRO A 438 23.56 32.96 22.09
C PRO A 438 23.13 31.52 21.78
N ALA A 439 21.88 31.19 22.10
CA ALA A 439 21.30 29.86 21.87
C ALA A 439 20.50 29.79 20.55
N ARG A 440 21.06 29.11 19.55
CA ARG A 440 20.31 28.41 18.48
C ARG A 440 20.97 27.03 18.29
N HIS A 441 20.20 26.00 17.95
CA HIS A 441 20.60 24.57 17.96
C HIS A 441 20.84 23.92 19.34
N ARG A 442 19.89 24.07 20.28
CA ARG A 442 19.76 23.14 21.43
C ARG A 442 18.34 22.77 21.85
N ALA A 443 17.30 23.37 21.25
CA ALA A 443 15.91 23.18 21.67
C ALA A 443 15.35 21.77 21.39
N ALA A 444 15.80 21.07 20.34
CA ALA A 444 15.39 19.69 20.03
C ALA A 444 16.12 18.62 20.88
N LEU A 445 17.11 19.01 21.70
CA LEU A 445 17.90 18.10 22.54
C LEU A 445 17.65 18.30 24.05
N HIS A 446 16.91 19.35 24.45
CA HIS A 446 16.65 19.65 25.86
C HIS A 446 15.38 19.03 26.43
N GLU A 447 14.48 18.50 25.61
CA GLU A 447 13.33 17.72 26.08
C GLU A 447 13.75 16.32 26.59
N LEU A 448 14.79 15.73 25.97
CA LEU A 448 15.51 14.55 26.48
C LEU A 448 16.12 14.75 27.88
N VAL A 449 16.44 15.99 28.28
CA VAL A 449 17.10 16.30 29.56
C VAL A 449 16.12 16.44 30.73
N ARG A 450 14.80 16.47 30.48
CA ARG A 450 13.76 16.51 31.54
C ARG A 450 13.31 15.14 32.07
N ARG A 451 13.90 14.03 31.60
CA ARG A 451 13.72 12.67 32.19
C ARG A 451 14.89 12.26 33.11
N ARG A 452 15.36 13.15 33.99
CA ARG A 452 16.36 12.81 35.03
C ARG A 452 15.76 11.86 36.08
N GLY A 453 15.85 10.56 35.84
CA GLY A 453 15.47 9.52 36.81
C GLY A 453 15.14 8.14 36.23
N GLN A 454 14.90 8.03 34.92
CA GLN A 454 14.70 6.75 34.24
C GLN A 454 15.83 6.54 33.22
N MET A 455 16.54 5.41 33.32
CA MET A 455 17.51 5.02 32.29
C MET A 455 16.75 4.72 31.01
N ILE A 456 17.07 5.46 29.93
CA ILE A 456 16.47 5.19 28.61
C ILE A 456 17.06 3.88 28.12
N ALA A 457 16.20 2.86 28.06
CA ALA A 457 16.54 1.55 27.54
C ALA A 457 15.82 1.32 26.21
N TRP A 458 16.55 0.73 25.27
CA TRP A 458 16.09 0.38 23.94
C TRP A 458 15.69 -1.09 23.90
N ALA A 459 14.70 -1.42 23.08
CA ALA A 459 14.25 -2.78 22.81
C ALA A 459 14.01 -2.96 21.31
N ALA A 460 14.21 -4.17 20.79
CA ALA A 460 13.76 -4.51 19.46
C ALA A 460 12.22 -4.47 19.39
N ARG A 461 11.68 -4.03 18.24
CA ARG A 461 10.25 -4.09 17.92
C ARG A 461 9.94 -5.38 17.15
N GLU A 462 8.68 -5.61 16.84
CA GLU A 462 8.25 -6.83 16.14
C GLU A 462 8.85 -6.92 14.73
N HIS A 463 9.73 -7.90 14.53
CA HIS A 463 10.40 -8.16 13.27
C HIS A 463 10.58 -9.66 13.05
N HIS A 464 10.82 -10.05 11.81
CA HIS A 464 11.35 -11.36 11.44
C HIS A 464 12.71 -11.16 10.77
N ARG A 465 13.72 -11.92 11.18
CA ARG A 465 15.08 -11.83 10.67
C ARG A 465 15.38 -13.05 9.82
N PHE A 466 15.94 -12.83 8.62
CA PHE A 466 16.31 -13.88 7.68
C PHE A 466 17.67 -13.58 7.04
N GLU A 467 18.23 -14.52 6.29
CA GLU A 467 19.50 -14.38 5.58
C GLU A 467 19.32 -14.80 4.12
N ALA A 468 19.93 -14.05 3.20
CA ALA A 468 19.84 -14.26 1.76
C ALA A 468 21.07 -13.68 1.06
N ALA A 469 21.53 -14.31 -0.02
CA ALA A 469 22.75 -13.95 -0.76
C ALA A 469 24.00 -13.72 0.13
N GLY A 470 24.08 -14.42 1.27
CA GLY A 470 25.14 -14.27 2.26
C GLY A 470 25.05 -13.02 3.14
N LYS A 471 23.92 -12.31 3.15
CA LYS A 471 23.67 -11.09 3.92
C LYS A 471 22.51 -11.22 4.91
N PRO A 472 22.51 -10.49 6.03
CA PRO A 472 21.39 -10.42 6.95
C PRO A 472 20.31 -9.44 6.46
N PHE A 473 19.05 -9.81 6.67
CA PHE A 473 17.89 -8.99 6.36
C PHE A 473 16.89 -8.97 7.53
N VAL A 474 16.08 -7.92 7.57
CA VAL A 474 14.95 -7.81 8.51
C VAL A 474 13.66 -7.44 7.78
N TYR A 475 12.58 -8.14 8.12
CA TYR A 475 11.21 -7.84 7.77
C TYR A 475 10.50 -7.24 8.99
N LEU A 476 10.05 -6.00 8.89
CA LEU A 476 9.38 -5.29 9.99
C LEU A 476 7.88 -5.56 9.97
N VAL A 477 7.37 -6.24 10.99
CA VAL A 477 5.99 -6.74 11.00
C VAL A 477 4.93 -5.62 10.97
N PRO A 478 5.08 -4.48 11.67
CA PRO A 478 4.06 -3.41 11.64
C PRO A 478 3.90 -2.72 10.26
N SER A 479 4.98 -2.64 9.48
CA SER A 479 5.03 -1.90 8.20
C SER A 479 5.15 -2.78 6.96
N ALA A 480 5.38 -4.08 7.13
CA ALA A 480 5.76 -5.04 6.08
C ALA A 480 7.03 -4.64 5.28
N ALA A 481 7.85 -3.71 5.79
CA ALA A 481 9.06 -3.24 5.12
C ALA A 481 10.22 -4.24 5.26
N ILE A 482 11.04 -4.37 4.22
CA ILE A 482 12.22 -5.25 4.18
C ILE A 482 13.48 -4.37 4.07
N PHE A 483 14.48 -4.64 4.91
CA PHE A 483 15.78 -3.97 4.87
C PHE A 483 16.94 -4.98 4.87
N GLU A 484 17.95 -4.75 4.03
CA GLU A 484 19.28 -5.33 4.21
C GLU A 484 19.93 -4.69 5.45
N LEU A 485 20.59 -5.48 6.29
CA LEU A 485 21.34 -5.01 7.45
C LEU A 485 22.85 -5.06 7.19
N ASP A 486 23.58 -4.12 7.77
CA ASP A 486 25.04 -4.25 7.93
C ASP A 486 25.38 -4.94 9.26
N ASP A 487 26.64 -5.37 9.41
CA ASP A 487 27.11 -6.11 10.59
C ASP A 487 26.81 -5.41 11.92
N ALA A 488 26.85 -4.07 11.94
CA ALA A 488 26.61 -3.27 13.14
C ALA A 488 25.10 -3.23 13.47
N ALA A 489 24.25 -3.02 12.47
CA ALA A 489 22.80 -3.07 12.62
C ALA A 489 22.31 -4.47 13.01
N ASP A 490 22.86 -5.53 12.41
CA ASP A 490 22.52 -6.93 12.73
C ASP A 490 22.90 -7.31 14.16
N ALA A 491 24.15 -7.05 14.56
CA ALA A 491 24.63 -7.36 15.90
C ALA A 491 23.88 -6.58 16.99
N LEU A 492 23.56 -5.30 16.71
CA LEU A 492 22.78 -4.47 17.62
C LEU A 492 21.32 -4.94 17.74
N LEU A 493 20.66 -5.23 16.62
CA LEU A 493 19.28 -5.70 16.62
C LEU A 493 19.16 -7.03 17.36
N ARG A 494 20.04 -8.01 17.09
CA ARG A 494 20.13 -9.28 17.84
C ARG A 494 20.24 -9.04 19.34
N THR A 495 21.16 -8.16 19.76
CA THR A 495 21.41 -7.84 21.19
C THR A 495 20.18 -7.24 21.88
N LEU A 496 19.40 -6.45 21.14
CA LEU A 496 18.16 -5.80 21.60
C LEU A 496 16.93 -6.72 21.53
N SER A 497 16.98 -7.79 20.75
CA SER A 497 15.96 -8.85 20.69
C SER A 497 16.01 -9.76 21.91
N ASP A 498 17.21 -10.05 22.44
CA ASP A 498 17.37 -10.92 23.63
C ASP A 498 16.68 -10.36 24.88
N ARG A 499 16.95 -9.07 25.17
CA ARG A 499 16.29 -8.26 26.21
C ARG A 499 16.64 -6.78 26.01
N PRO A 500 15.88 -5.83 26.58
CA PRO A 500 16.20 -4.42 26.44
C PRO A 500 17.58 -4.03 27.03
N ARG A 501 18.24 -3.02 26.45
CA ARG A 501 19.56 -2.51 26.90
C ARG A 501 19.53 -1.00 27.14
N THR A 502 20.21 -0.51 28.18
CA THR A 502 20.46 0.93 28.30
C THR A 502 21.47 1.42 27.26
N ARG A 503 21.50 2.73 27.02
CA ARG A 503 22.49 3.32 26.11
C ARG A 503 23.94 3.06 26.56
N GLU A 504 24.18 2.97 27.85
CA GLU A 504 25.50 2.68 28.45
C GLU A 504 25.92 1.23 28.23
N GLU A 505 24.99 0.26 28.35
CA GLU A 505 25.25 -1.16 28.03
C GLU A 505 25.63 -1.37 26.56
N LEU A 506 25.19 -0.49 25.66
CA LEU A 506 25.48 -0.53 24.23
C LEU A 506 26.76 0.23 23.83
N SER A 507 27.44 0.89 24.76
CA SER A 507 28.63 1.72 24.48
C SER A 507 29.84 0.96 23.90
N ALA A 508 29.81 -0.38 23.95
CA ALA A 508 30.84 -1.24 23.35
C ALA A 508 30.73 -1.40 21.82
N PHE A 509 29.58 -1.04 21.22
CA PHE A 509 29.36 -1.10 19.78
C PHE A 509 29.97 0.12 19.07
N ASP A 510 30.70 -0.11 17.99
CA ASP A 510 31.23 0.97 17.16
C ASP A 510 30.08 1.65 16.37
N ASN A 511 30.13 2.98 16.21
CA ASN A 511 29.09 3.82 15.56
C ASN A 511 27.67 3.79 16.16
N ILE A 512 27.52 3.31 17.40
CA ILE A 512 26.23 3.05 18.07
C ILE A 512 25.18 4.19 18.04
N ASP A 513 25.58 5.47 18.03
CA ASP A 513 24.62 6.60 17.88
C ASP A 513 23.91 6.58 16.54
N GLU A 514 24.65 6.32 15.46
CA GLU A 514 24.15 6.30 14.10
C GLU A 514 23.30 5.06 13.87
N THR A 515 23.76 3.88 14.32
CA THR A 515 23.02 2.62 14.22
C THR A 515 21.72 2.65 15.03
N LEU A 516 21.71 3.21 16.25
CA LEU A 516 20.46 3.42 16.99
C LEU A 516 19.54 4.41 16.28
N ALA A 517 20.06 5.51 15.74
CA ALA A 517 19.25 6.50 15.04
C ALA A 517 18.58 5.92 13.78
N ASP A 518 19.31 5.13 12.98
CA ASP A 518 18.76 4.51 11.77
C ASP A 518 17.77 3.39 12.11
N LEU A 519 18.10 2.48 13.04
CA LEU A 519 17.16 1.44 13.49
C LEU A 519 15.89 2.03 14.14
N ALA A 520 16.00 3.14 14.87
CA ALA A 520 14.85 3.84 15.45
C ALA A 520 14.03 4.56 14.38
N ARG A 521 14.69 5.19 13.39
CA ARG A 521 14.03 5.86 12.25
C ARG A 521 13.20 4.88 11.42
N VAL A 522 13.72 3.69 11.11
CA VAL A 522 12.95 2.64 10.42
C VAL A 522 12.00 1.87 11.35
N GLN A 523 11.93 2.23 12.63
CA GLN A 523 11.09 1.60 13.66
C GLN A 523 11.41 0.12 13.97
N ALA A 524 12.60 -0.36 13.65
CA ALA A 524 13.09 -1.68 14.06
C ALA A 524 13.33 -1.78 15.58
N ILE A 525 13.58 -0.65 16.25
CA ILE A 525 13.75 -0.55 17.70
C ILE A 525 12.93 0.62 18.29
N GLY A 526 12.82 0.70 19.60
CA GLY A 526 12.29 1.86 20.32
C GLY A 526 12.62 1.87 21.81
N GLU A 527 12.36 2.98 22.49
CA GLU A 527 12.51 3.09 23.94
C GLU A 527 11.45 2.23 24.68
N ILE A 528 11.81 1.60 25.81
CA ILE A 528 10.84 0.91 26.66
C ILE A 528 9.79 1.91 27.15
N GLY A 529 8.52 1.57 26.96
CA GLY A 529 7.40 2.41 27.41
C GLY A 529 7.15 3.65 26.54
N ALA A 530 7.90 3.84 25.45
CA ALA A 530 7.37 4.62 24.34
C ALA A 530 6.11 3.92 23.81
N PRO A 531 5.10 4.68 23.35
CA PRO A 531 3.95 4.07 22.67
C PRO A 531 4.43 3.22 21.48
N PRO A 532 3.69 2.16 21.12
CA PRO A 532 3.92 1.49 19.84
C PRO A 532 3.82 2.54 18.73
N PRO A 533 4.65 2.42 17.67
CA PRO A 533 4.59 3.41 16.60
C PRO A 533 3.20 3.38 16.00
N VAL A 534 2.62 4.56 15.73
CA VAL A 534 1.51 4.62 14.79
C VAL A 534 2.06 4.10 13.47
N SER A 535 1.62 2.90 13.05
CA SER A 535 2.05 2.34 11.78
C SER A 535 1.79 3.38 10.69
N PRO A 536 2.73 3.64 9.77
CA PRO A 536 2.45 4.51 8.63
C PRO A 536 1.14 4.03 7.99
N LYS A 537 0.24 4.95 7.62
CA LYS A 537 -1.15 4.65 7.23
C LYS A 537 -1.22 3.80 5.95
N VAL A 538 -0.89 2.51 6.06
CA VAL A 538 -1.02 1.49 5.03
C VAL A 538 -2.47 1.03 4.96
N ILE A 539 -2.92 0.81 3.73
CA ILE A 539 -4.31 0.64 3.32
C ILE A 539 -4.88 -0.71 3.81
N PRO A 540 -5.97 -0.73 4.61
CA PRO A 540 -6.27 0.11 5.76
C PRO A 540 -6.22 -0.73 7.07
N LEU A 541 -5.29 -0.42 7.98
CA LEU A 541 -5.10 -1.15 9.25
C LEU A 541 -5.66 -0.43 10.52
N ALA A 542 -6.63 0.47 10.34
CA ALA A 542 -7.24 1.23 11.43
C ALA A 542 -8.78 1.04 11.47
N PRO A 543 -9.36 0.62 12.61
CA PRO A 543 -10.82 0.48 12.77
C PRO A 543 -11.66 1.77 12.65
N VAL A 544 -11.03 2.94 12.47
CA VAL A 544 -11.65 4.27 12.67
C VAL A 544 -12.33 4.84 11.40
N ALA A 545 -12.38 4.06 10.31
CA ALA A 545 -13.09 4.42 9.08
C ALA A 545 -14.38 3.60 8.84
N PHE A 546 -14.71 2.66 9.74
CA PHE A 546 -15.78 1.67 9.50
C PHE A 546 -17.21 2.18 9.60
N GLU A 547 -17.47 3.40 10.09
CA GLU A 547 -18.81 3.99 9.94
C GLU A 547 -19.26 4.08 8.47
N THR A 548 -18.33 4.01 7.52
CA THR A 548 -18.66 4.04 6.09
C THR A 548 -17.90 2.99 5.28
N ALA A 549 -18.53 1.81 5.14
CA ALA A 549 -18.17 0.81 4.11
C ALA A 549 -18.31 1.32 2.65
N ARG A 550 -18.55 2.63 2.45
CA ARG A 550 -18.52 3.36 1.17
C ARG A 550 -17.10 3.78 0.73
N SER A 551 -16.10 3.73 1.61
CA SER A 551 -14.76 4.27 1.34
C SER A 551 -13.86 3.36 0.51
N VAL A 552 -14.10 2.04 0.51
CA VAL A 552 -13.42 1.07 -0.36
C VAL A 552 -14.38 0.70 -1.49
N PRO A 553 -14.11 1.06 -2.76
CA PRO A 553 -14.97 0.69 -3.88
C PRO A 553 -14.90 -0.82 -4.14
N LEU A 554 -15.99 -1.39 -4.65
CA LEU A 554 -16.03 -2.79 -5.10
C LEU A 554 -15.15 -2.94 -6.35
N THR A 555 -14.03 -3.66 -6.25
CA THR A 555 -13.13 -3.87 -7.41
C THR A 555 -13.46 -5.16 -8.15
N THR A 556 -13.83 -6.23 -7.42
CA THR A 556 -14.11 -7.55 -7.98
C THR A 556 -15.45 -8.10 -7.52
N MET A 557 -16.28 -8.53 -8.47
CA MET A 557 -17.49 -9.28 -8.20
C MET A 557 -17.39 -10.69 -8.80
N VAL A 558 -17.55 -11.71 -7.97
CA VAL A 558 -17.54 -13.10 -8.40
C VAL A 558 -18.97 -13.59 -8.61
N LEU A 559 -19.36 -13.82 -9.86
CA LEU A 559 -20.71 -14.27 -10.25
C LEU A 559 -20.77 -15.80 -10.33
N ASN A 560 -21.48 -16.43 -9.40
CA ASN A 560 -21.78 -17.86 -9.50
C ASN A 560 -22.91 -18.06 -10.52
N VAL A 561 -22.57 -18.24 -11.80
CA VAL A 561 -23.57 -18.30 -12.91
C VAL A 561 -24.40 -19.58 -12.89
N THR A 562 -23.96 -20.61 -12.15
CA THR A 562 -24.71 -21.84 -11.91
C THR A 562 -24.23 -22.53 -10.63
N ASN A 563 -25.13 -23.25 -9.97
CA ASN A 563 -24.82 -24.20 -8.90
C ASN A 563 -24.87 -25.66 -9.40
N GLN A 564 -24.72 -25.89 -10.71
CA GLN A 564 -24.58 -27.20 -11.32
C GLN A 564 -23.15 -27.38 -11.86
N CYS A 565 -22.62 -28.58 -11.73
CA CYS A 565 -21.36 -29.01 -12.35
C CYS A 565 -21.61 -30.34 -13.09
N ASN A 566 -20.86 -30.60 -14.15
CA ASN A 566 -20.87 -31.86 -14.87
C ASN A 566 -19.77 -32.84 -14.39
N LEU A 567 -18.92 -32.42 -13.47
CA LEU A 567 -18.00 -33.27 -12.70
C LEU A 567 -18.50 -33.45 -11.26
N SER A 568 -18.05 -34.51 -10.62
CA SER A 568 -18.32 -34.86 -9.22
C SER A 568 -17.00 -34.94 -8.45
N CYS A 569 -16.30 -33.80 -8.36
CA CYS A 569 -14.95 -33.77 -7.80
C CYS A 569 -14.97 -34.12 -6.30
N THR A 570 -14.22 -35.14 -5.87
CA THR A 570 -14.42 -35.75 -4.54
C THR A 570 -14.06 -34.84 -3.35
N TYR A 571 -13.19 -33.85 -3.56
CA TYR A 571 -12.81 -32.83 -2.56
C TYR A 571 -13.60 -31.51 -2.69
N CYS A 572 -14.62 -31.43 -3.56
CA CYS A 572 -15.24 -30.15 -3.89
C CYS A 572 -16.00 -29.52 -2.71
N TYR A 573 -15.70 -28.27 -2.36
CA TYR A 573 -16.43 -27.55 -1.30
C TYR A 573 -17.92 -27.29 -1.65
N GLU A 574 -18.29 -27.26 -2.94
CA GLU A 574 -19.65 -26.93 -3.38
C GLU A 574 -20.57 -28.16 -3.52
N TYR A 575 -20.01 -29.37 -3.63
CA TYR A 575 -20.78 -30.62 -3.80
C TYR A 575 -20.43 -31.72 -2.79
N GLY A 576 -19.36 -31.54 -2.02
CA GLY A 576 -19.02 -32.37 -0.87
C GLY A 576 -19.74 -31.90 0.41
N GLU A 577 -19.44 -32.59 1.51
CA GLU A 577 -20.06 -32.33 2.81
C GLU A 577 -19.56 -31.06 3.54
N ASP A 578 -18.57 -30.36 2.98
CA ASP A 578 -18.12 -29.04 3.48
C ASP A 578 -19.00 -27.88 2.96
N LYS A 579 -20.08 -28.20 2.23
CA LYS A 579 -21.01 -27.24 1.63
C LYS A 579 -21.84 -26.51 2.69
N ILE A 580 -21.69 -25.18 2.74
CA ILE A 580 -22.45 -24.29 3.63
C ILE A 580 -23.85 -23.93 3.05
N VAL A 581 -24.04 -24.08 1.73
CA VAL A 581 -25.25 -23.70 1.00
C VAL A 581 -26.24 -24.87 0.90
N ASP A 582 -27.45 -24.74 1.46
CA ASP A 582 -28.51 -25.73 1.30
C ASP A 582 -29.14 -25.67 -0.11
N THR A 583 -28.58 -26.44 -1.04
CA THR A 583 -29.21 -26.71 -2.34
C THR A 583 -30.20 -27.88 -2.31
N ALA A 584 -30.29 -28.64 -1.21
CA ALA A 584 -31.13 -29.83 -1.12
C ALA A 584 -32.62 -29.46 -1.00
N ASN A 585 -32.92 -28.35 -0.31
CA ASN A 585 -34.29 -27.82 -0.17
C ASN A 585 -34.72 -26.87 -1.31
N GLY A 586 -33.91 -26.72 -2.37
CA GLY A 586 -34.36 -26.26 -3.69
C GLY A 586 -34.85 -24.80 -3.81
N ARG A 587 -34.46 -23.90 -2.89
CA ARG A 587 -34.87 -22.49 -2.92
C ARG A 587 -34.21 -21.66 -4.03
N GLN A 588 -32.92 -21.88 -4.31
CA GLN A 588 -32.18 -21.11 -5.30
C GLN A 588 -32.30 -21.68 -6.72
N PRO A 589 -32.41 -20.83 -7.77
CA PRO A 589 -32.34 -21.25 -9.16
C PRO A 589 -31.04 -22.00 -9.47
N LYS A 590 -31.09 -23.02 -10.34
CA LYS A 590 -29.89 -23.78 -10.74
C LYS A 590 -28.93 -22.99 -11.63
N PHE A 591 -29.46 -22.03 -12.36
CA PHE A 591 -28.77 -21.19 -13.32
C PHE A 591 -29.16 -19.74 -13.05
N MET A 592 -28.17 -18.84 -13.07
CA MET A 592 -28.42 -17.41 -13.10
C MET A 592 -29.16 -17.04 -14.39
N THR A 593 -30.15 -16.16 -14.30
CA THR A 593 -30.90 -15.67 -15.46
C THR A 593 -30.17 -14.49 -16.13
N GLU A 594 -30.53 -14.16 -17.38
CA GLU A 594 -30.02 -12.95 -18.04
C GLU A 594 -30.40 -11.68 -17.23
N ASP A 595 -31.61 -11.63 -16.68
CA ASP A 595 -32.06 -10.50 -15.85
C ASP A 595 -31.23 -10.34 -14.57
N THR A 596 -31.03 -11.41 -13.79
CA THR A 596 -30.19 -11.40 -12.59
C THR A 596 -28.74 -11.01 -12.92
N ALA A 597 -28.20 -11.48 -14.04
CA ALA A 597 -26.84 -11.12 -14.46
C ALA A 597 -26.72 -9.64 -14.86
N ARG A 598 -27.76 -9.07 -15.49
CA ARG A 598 -27.83 -7.63 -15.81
C ARG A 598 -27.97 -6.77 -14.56
N GLU A 599 -28.85 -7.15 -13.64
CA GLU A 599 -28.98 -6.52 -12.31
C GLU A 599 -27.64 -6.54 -11.54
N SER A 600 -26.89 -7.64 -11.64
CA SER A 600 -25.56 -7.77 -11.02
C SER A 600 -24.54 -6.81 -11.64
N VAL A 601 -24.59 -6.59 -12.96
CA VAL A 601 -23.75 -5.60 -13.66
C VAL A 601 -24.09 -4.18 -13.21
N ASP A 602 -25.38 -3.82 -13.16
CA ASP A 602 -25.82 -2.50 -12.68
C ASP A 602 -25.52 -2.29 -11.20
N PHE A 603 -25.46 -3.36 -10.40
CA PHE A 603 -25.00 -3.34 -9.02
C PHE A 603 -23.49 -3.08 -8.93
N LEU A 604 -22.66 -3.86 -9.64
CA LEU A 604 -21.20 -3.66 -9.63
C LEU A 604 -20.82 -2.25 -10.08
N LEU A 605 -21.36 -1.77 -11.21
CA LEU A 605 -21.01 -0.45 -11.74
C LEU A 605 -21.46 0.71 -10.83
N ARG A 606 -22.40 0.46 -9.91
CA ARG A 606 -22.85 1.42 -8.88
C ARG A 606 -21.92 1.46 -7.67
N GLU A 607 -21.43 0.30 -7.22
CA GLU A 607 -20.57 0.17 -6.03
C GLU A 607 -19.05 0.26 -6.34
N ALA A 608 -18.65 0.13 -7.60
CA ALA A 608 -17.25 0.17 -8.06
C ALA A 608 -16.67 1.58 -8.25
N GLY A 609 -15.35 1.66 -8.37
CA GLY A 609 -14.63 2.85 -8.84
C GLY A 609 -14.68 2.98 -10.37
N ASP A 610 -13.62 3.52 -10.97
CA ASP A 610 -13.49 3.71 -12.42
C ASP A 610 -13.18 2.41 -13.18
N VAL A 611 -12.62 1.43 -12.49
CA VAL A 611 -12.27 0.09 -12.97
C VAL A 611 -13.02 -0.94 -12.14
N ALA A 612 -13.68 -1.88 -12.82
CA ALA A 612 -14.41 -2.99 -12.20
C ALA A 612 -14.04 -4.32 -12.87
N HIS A 613 -14.12 -5.42 -12.12
CA HIS A 613 -13.79 -6.76 -12.62
C HIS A 613 -14.90 -7.78 -12.31
N ILE A 614 -15.30 -8.55 -13.32
CA ILE A 614 -16.26 -9.65 -13.18
C ILE A 614 -15.53 -10.99 -13.31
N THR A 615 -15.62 -11.83 -12.28
CA THR A 615 -15.13 -13.21 -12.31
C THR A 615 -16.31 -14.16 -12.44
N PHE A 616 -16.46 -14.83 -13.57
CA PHE A 616 -17.48 -15.87 -13.75
C PHE A 616 -17.04 -17.17 -13.07
N PHE A 617 -17.90 -17.71 -12.20
CA PHE A 617 -17.63 -18.83 -11.32
C PHE A 617 -18.89 -19.69 -11.09
N GLY A 618 -18.82 -20.62 -10.13
CA GLY A 618 -19.87 -21.57 -9.77
C GLY A 618 -19.41 -23.01 -10.03
N GLY A 619 -20.36 -23.93 -10.19
CA GLY A 619 -20.08 -25.36 -10.39
C GLY A 619 -19.26 -25.67 -11.65
N GLU A 620 -19.85 -25.50 -12.82
CA GLU A 620 -19.10 -25.37 -14.08
C GLU A 620 -19.64 -24.18 -14.88
N THR A 621 -18.87 -23.10 -14.91
CA THR A 621 -19.23 -21.81 -15.50
C THR A 621 -19.72 -21.92 -16.96
N LEU A 622 -19.11 -22.78 -17.78
CA LEU A 622 -19.48 -22.91 -19.19
C LEU A 622 -20.82 -23.63 -19.42
N LEU A 623 -21.44 -24.24 -18.39
CA LEU A 623 -22.83 -24.73 -18.50
C LEU A 623 -23.82 -23.58 -18.75
N ASN A 624 -23.51 -22.36 -18.30
CA ASN A 624 -24.32 -21.17 -18.52
C ASN A 624 -23.68 -20.18 -19.51
N PHE A 625 -22.93 -20.68 -20.50
CA PHE A 625 -22.26 -19.87 -21.52
C PHE A 625 -23.15 -18.81 -22.21
N PRO A 626 -24.46 -19.05 -22.51
CA PRO A 626 -25.32 -18.00 -23.06
C PRO A 626 -25.42 -16.76 -22.17
N VAL A 627 -25.47 -16.92 -20.84
CA VAL A 627 -25.50 -15.79 -19.91
C VAL A 627 -24.16 -15.06 -19.87
N LEU A 628 -23.02 -15.76 -19.96
CA LEU A 628 -21.70 -15.12 -20.08
C LEU A 628 -21.64 -14.16 -21.27
N VAL A 629 -22.07 -14.61 -22.46
CA VAL A 629 -22.09 -13.80 -23.69
C VAL A 629 -22.92 -12.53 -23.50
N LYS A 630 -24.11 -12.66 -22.90
CA LYS A 630 -25.01 -11.54 -22.61
C LYS A 630 -24.44 -10.57 -21.57
N THR A 631 -23.85 -11.10 -20.51
CA THR A 631 -23.27 -10.32 -19.41
C THR A 631 -22.09 -9.50 -19.89
N VAL A 632 -21.16 -10.09 -20.66
CA VAL A 632 -19.99 -9.36 -21.21
C VAL A 632 -20.43 -8.22 -22.14
N ALA A 633 -21.39 -8.47 -23.03
CA ALA A 633 -21.91 -7.45 -23.93
C ALA A 633 -22.60 -6.31 -23.17
N TYR A 634 -23.49 -6.65 -22.23
CA TYR A 634 -24.21 -5.66 -21.43
C TYR A 634 -23.29 -4.86 -20.51
N ALA A 635 -22.33 -5.52 -19.85
CA ALA A 635 -21.39 -4.87 -18.95
C ALA A 635 -20.49 -3.86 -19.67
N ARG A 636 -19.97 -4.19 -20.86
CA ARG A 636 -19.19 -3.23 -21.65
C ARG A 636 -20.00 -2.03 -22.11
N GLN A 637 -21.21 -2.26 -22.62
CA GLN A 637 -22.12 -1.19 -23.00
C GLN A 637 -22.40 -0.28 -21.80
N ARG A 638 -22.82 -0.88 -20.68
CA ARG A 638 -23.22 -0.15 -19.47
C ARG A 638 -22.08 0.59 -18.81
N ALA A 639 -20.88 0.00 -18.77
CA ALA A 639 -19.67 0.64 -18.26
C ALA A 639 -19.31 1.89 -19.09
N ALA A 640 -19.34 1.79 -20.43
CA ALA A 640 -19.12 2.93 -21.32
C ALA A 640 -20.17 4.05 -21.13
N GLU A 641 -21.44 3.70 -20.94
CA GLU A 641 -22.51 4.68 -20.65
C GLU A 641 -22.30 5.45 -19.33
N VAL A 642 -21.61 4.86 -18.35
CA VAL A 642 -21.32 5.49 -17.04
C VAL A 642 -19.87 5.97 -16.90
N GLY A 643 -19.08 5.96 -17.98
CA GLY A 643 -17.69 6.42 -17.97
C GLY A 643 -16.70 5.51 -17.23
N LYS A 644 -17.00 4.22 -17.10
CA LYS A 644 -16.19 3.22 -16.40
C LYS A 644 -15.63 2.16 -17.35
N SER A 645 -14.63 1.43 -16.87
CA SER A 645 -14.07 0.25 -17.53
C SER A 645 -14.48 -1.03 -16.79
N VAL A 646 -14.62 -2.13 -17.53
CA VAL A 646 -14.92 -3.45 -16.95
C VAL A 646 -14.12 -4.56 -17.62
N ASP A 647 -13.41 -5.32 -16.81
CA ASP A 647 -12.63 -6.49 -17.17
C ASP A 647 -13.32 -7.79 -16.75
N PHE A 648 -12.86 -8.91 -17.35
CA PHE A 648 -13.51 -10.21 -17.18
C PHE A 648 -12.49 -11.33 -16.97
N SER A 649 -12.83 -12.27 -16.09
CA SER A 649 -12.18 -13.57 -15.99
C SER A 649 -13.21 -14.69 -15.78
N LEU A 650 -12.81 -15.94 -16.00
CA LEU A 650 -13.64 -17.10 -15.65
C LEU A 650 -12.80 -18.24 -15.09
N THR A 651 -13.42 -19.06 -14.25
CA THR A 651 -12.87 -20.39 -13.87
C THR A 651 -13.68 -21.50 -14.52
N THR A 652 -13.02 -22.52 -15.06
CA THR A 652 -13.66 -23.69 -15.71
C THR A 652 -12.88 -24.97 -15.46
N ASN A 653 -13.58 -26.10 -15.44
CA ASN A 653 -13.02 -27.46 -15.52
C ASN A 653 -12.64 -27.89 -16.95
N ALA A 654 -12.77 -26.99 -17.94
CA ALA A 654 -12.43 -27.17 -19.35
C ALA A 654 -13.21 -28.24 -20.14
N THR A 655 -14.06 -29.06 -19.51
CA THR A 655 -14.82 -30.14 -20.17
C THR A 655 -15.75 -29.64 -21.28
N LEU A 656 -16.29 -28.43 -21.13
CA LEU A 656 -17.22 -27.82 -22.07
C LEU A 656 -16.58 -26.84 -23.06
N LEU A 657 -15.24 -26.69 -23.06
CA LEU A 657 -14.57 -25.92 -24.09
C LEU A 657 -14.86 -26.51 -25.48
N LYS A 658 -15.10 -25.61 -26.43
CA LYS A 658 -15.40 -25.86 -27.84
C LYS A 658 -14.85 -24.68 -28.67
N PRO A 659 -14.63 -24.82 -29.99
CA PRO A 659 -14.07 -23.76 -30.81
C PRO A 659 -14.78 -22.40 -30.66
N GLU A 660 -16.12 -22.39 -30.64
CA GLU A 660 -16.92 -21.16 -30.51
C GLU A 660 -16.78 -20.47 -29.15
N ILE A 661 -16.53 -21.23 -28.08
CA ILE A 661 -16.30 -20.71 -26.72
C ILE A 661 -14.86 -20.18 -26.60
N ILE A 662 -13.89 -20.91 -27.15
CA ILE A 662 -12.48 -20.52 -27.19
C ILE A 662 -12.30 -19.21 -27.97
N GLU A 663 -12.99 -19.08 -29.10
CA GLU A 663 -13.00 -17.85 -29.91
C GLU A 663 -13.58 -16.68 -29.13
N PHE A 664 -14.76 -16.84 -28.52
CA PHE A 664 -15.38 -15.82 -27.67
C PHE A 664 -14.44 -15.36 -26.54
N ILE A 665 -13.77 -16.28 -25.84
CA ILE A 665 -12.81 -15.97 -24.77
C ILE A 665 -11.63 -15.14 -25.31
N ALA A 666 -11.11 -15.49 -26.50
CA ALA A 666 -9.99 -14.81 -27.14
C ALA A 666 -10.35 -13.40 -27.64
N GLU A 667 -11.44 -13.26 -28.39
CA GLU A 667 -11.94 -11.96 -28.90
C GLU A 667 -12.27 -11.01 -27.75
N ASN A 668 -12.86 -11.52 -26.66
CA ASN A 668 -13.25 -10.72 -25.51
C ASN A 668 -12.13 -10.54 -24.48
N ARG A 669 -10.91 -11.02 -24.73
CA ARG A 669 -9.74 -10.88 -23.83
C ARG A 669 -10.01 -11.35 -22.40
N ILE A 670 -10.82 -12.40 -22.23
CA ILE A 670 -11.25 -12.91 -20.91
C ILE A 670 -10.10 -13.74 -20.31
N GLY A 671 -9.66 -13.40 -19.10
CA GLY A 671 -8.66 -14.21 -18.38
C GLY A 671 -9.25 -15.56 -17.95
N VAL A 672 -8.47 -16.65 -18.02
CA VAL A 672 -8.98 -18.00 -17.74
C VAL A 672 -8.15 -18.72 -16.69
N THR A 673 -8.82 -19.18 -15.64
CA THR A 673 -8.27 -20.11 -14.65
C THR A 673 -8.83 -21.51 -14.92
N ILE A 674 -7.95 -22.46 -15.24
CA ILE A 674 -8.33 -23.83 -15.59
C ILE A 674 -8.11 -24.74 -14.38
N SER A 675 -9.17 -25.41 -13.95
CA SER A 675 -9.14 -26.35 -12.83
C SER A 675 -8.64 -27.72 -13.29
N ILE A 676 -7.34 -27.98 -13.12
CA ILE A 676 -6.64 -29.21 -13.50
C ILE A 676 -5.59 -29.53 -12.43
N ASP A 677 -5.52 -30.79 -11.99
CA ASP A 677 -4.67 -31.19 -10.85
C ASP A 677 -3.34 -31.85 -11.26
N GLY A 678 -3.05 -31.94 -12.57
CA GLY A 678 -1.81 -32.49 -13.10
C GLY A 678 -2.02 -33.68 -14.06
N PRO A 679 -1.09 -34.65 -14.08
CA PRO A 679 -1.15 -35.84 -14.92
C PRO A 679 -2.44 -36.65 -14.77
N LYS A 680 -2.72 -37.52 -15.76
CA LYS A 680 -3.92 -38.37 -15.82
C LYS A 680 -4.22 -39.12 -14.52
N ASP A 681 -3.21 -39.73 -13.90
CA ASP A 681 -3.35 -40.50 -12.66
C ASP A 681 -3.74 -39.65 -11.44
N VAL A 682 -3.42 -38.35 -11.47
CA VAL A 682 -3.80 -37.38 -10.43
C VAL A 682 -5.17 -36.76 -10.74
N GLN A 683 -5.38 -36.30 -11.98
CA GLN A 683 -6.62 -35.70 -12.44
C GLN A 683 -7.81 -36.66 -12.30
N ASP A 684 -7.69 -37.88 -12.83
CA ASP A 684 -8.81 -38.83 -12.92
C ASP A 684 -9.12 -39.51 -11.57
N LYS A 685 -8.25 -39.34 -10.56
CA LYS A 685 -8.47 -39.80 -9.19
C LYS A 685 -9.51 -38.96 -8.44
N PHE A 686 -9.59 -37.66 -8.74
CA PHE A 686 -10.48 -36.74 -8.03
C PHE A 686 -11.50 -36.05 -8.93
N ARG A 687 -11.10 -35.61 -10.12
CA ARG A 687 -11.95 -34.85 -11.05
C ARG A 687 -12.65 -35.78 -12.04
N VAL A 688 -13.57 -36.59 -11.52
CA VAL A 688 -14.37 -37.54 -12.30
C VAL A 688 -15.70 -36.96 -12.75
N PHE A 689 -16.27 -37.51 -13.82
CA PHE A 689 -17.68 -37.31 -14.20
C PHE A 689 -18.63 -37.98 -13.19
N THR A 690 -19.91 -37.66 -13.25
CA THR A 690 -20.97 -38.25 -12.41
C THR A 690 -21.10 -39.78 -12.52
N ASN A 691 -20.56 -40.39 -13.57
CA ASN A 691 -20.49 -41.84 -13.77
C ASN A 691 -19.16 -42.47 -13.30
N GLY A 692 -18.28 -41.70 -12.65
CA GLY A 692 -16.97 -42.14 -12.19
C GLY A 692 -15.86 -42.17 -13.26
N ALA A 693 -16.15 -41.81 -14.51
CA ALA A 693 -15.12 -41.75 -15.55
C ALA A 693 -14.15 -40.57 -15.34
N GLY A 694 -12.87 -40.79 -15.67
CA GLY A 694 -11.85 -39.74 -15.66
C GLY A 694 -12.14 -38.59 -16.64
N SER A 695 -11.64 -37.39 -16.34
CA SER A 695 -11.82 -36.19 -17.17
C SER A 695 -10.62 -35.83 -18.04
N TYR A 696 -9.42 -36.32 -17.72
CA TYR A 696 -8.15 -35.88 -18.31
C TYR A 696 -8.14 -35.92 -19.84
N ASP A 697 -8.56 -37.04 -20.44
CA ASP A 697 -8.48 -37.27 -21.90
C ASP A 697 -9.41 -36.31 -22.68
N LEU A 698 -10.49 -35.83 -22.05
CA LEU A 698 -11.37 -34.83 -22.63
C LEU A 698 -10.80 -33.42 -22.50
N VAL A 699 -10.23 -33.08 -21.35
CA VAL A 699 -9.84 -31.69 -21.04
C VAL A 699 -8.47 -31.33 -21.61
N ALA A 700 -7.46 -32.21 -21.51
CA ALA A 700 -6.10 -31.93 -21.94
C ALA A 700 -5.96 -31.44 -23.41
N PRO A 701 -6.63 -32.04 -24.43
CA PRO A 701 -6.56 -31.51 -25.80
C PRO A 701 -7.28 -30.15 -25.95
N LYS A 702 -8.37 -29.92 -25.22
CA LYS A 702 -9.13 -28.66 -25.26
C LYS A 702 -8.36 -27.51 -24.61
N ILE A 703 -7.64 -27.81 -23.53
CA ILE A 703 -6.74 -26.87 -22.84
C ILE A 703 -5.62 -26.44 -23.80
N ARG A 704 -4.96 -27.39 -24.47
CA ARG A 704 -3.92 -27.07 -25.47
C ARG A 704 -4.44 -26.19 -26.61
N GLU A 705 -5.67 -26.42 -27.10
CA GLU A 705 -6.27 -25.57 -28.13
C GLU A 705 -6.61 -24.15 -27.62
N LEU A 706 -7.15 -24.03 -26.41
CA LEU A 706 -7.40 -22.73 -25.79
C LEU A 706 -6.09 -21.96 -25.57
N LEU A 707 -5.05 -22.61 -25.03
CA LEU A 707 -3.71 -22.04 -24.90
C LEU A 707 -3.16 -21.59 -26.26
N ARG A 708 -3.33 -22.40 -27.33
CA ARG A 708 -2.88 -22.05 -28.68
C ARG A 708 -3.55 -20.76 -29.20
N ARG A 709 -4.86 -20.60 -28.97
CA ARG A 709 -5.70 -19.52 -29.54
C ARG A 709 -5.72 -18.23 -28.72
N HIS A 710 -5.69 -18.32 -27.38
CA HIS A 710 -5.79 -17.17 -26.49
C HIS A 710 -4.40 -16.68 -26.07
N ARG A 711 -4.02 -15.49 -26.55
CA ARG A 711 -2.70 -14.86 -26.31
C ARG A 711 -2.81 -13.44 -25.73
N THR A 712 -4.02 -13.00 -25.38
CA THR A 712 -4.28 -11.62 -24.92
C THR A 712 -4.14 -11.44 -23.42
N ARG A 713 -4.31 -12.51 -22.63
CA ARG A 713 -3.96 -12.59 -21.20
C ARG A 713 -3.32 -13.96 -20.89
N PRO A 714 -2.57 -14.10 -19.79
CA PRO A 714 -2.17 -15.40 -19.28
C PRO A 714 -3.36 -16.31 -19.01
N ILE A 715 -3.13 -17.62 -19.13
CA ILE A 715 -4.05 -18.67 -18.70
C ILE A 715 -3.32 -19.49 -17.64
N GLY A 716 -3.93 -19.56 -16.46
CA GLY A 716 -3.37 -20.24 -15.30
C GLY A 716 -4.00 -21.60 -15.05
N ALA A 717 -3.17 -22.57 -14.64
CA ALA A 717 -3.64 -23.81 -14.05
C ALA A 717 -3.85 -23.63 -12.54
N ARG A 718 -4.98 -24.12 -12.02
CA ARG A 718 -5.29 -24.10 -10.59
C ARG A 718 -5.43 -25.52 -10.05
N VAL A 719 -4.40 -25.95 -9.31
CA VAL A 719 -4.26 -27.29 -8.72
C VAL A 719 -4.83 -27.30 -7.30
N THR A 720 -5.63 -28.31 -6.97
CA THR A 720 -6.01 -28.62 -5.58
C THR A 720 -5.13 -29.73 -5.01
N LEU A 721 -4.36 -29.41 -3.97
CA LEU A 721 -3.51 -30.36 -3.25
C LEU A 721 -4.25 -30.98 -2.07
N THR A 722 -4.24 -32.30 -2.00
CA THR A 722 -4.81 -33.14 -0.94
C THR A 722 -3.72 -34.03 -0.35
N SER A 723 -4.00 -34.71 0.77
CA SER A 723 -3.15 -35.77 1.33
C SER A 723 -2.69 -36.83 0.30
N ALA A 724 -3.40 -36.96 -0.82
CA ALA A 724 -3.25 -38.04 -1.78
C ALA A 724 -2.71 -37.61 -3.16
N ASN A 725 -2.21 -36.37 -3.30
CA ASN A 725 -1.50 -35.84 -4.49
C ASN A 725 -0.47 -34.74 -4.16
N LEU A 726 0.38 -34.94 -3.14
CA LEU A 726 1.42 -33.97 -2.72
C LEU A 726 2.71 -33.99 -3.56
N ASP A 727 2.71 -34.55 -4.78
CA ASP A 727 3.87 -34.49 -5.70
C ASP A 727 3.78 -33.22 -6.55
N VAL A 728 4.10 -32.08 -5.90
CA VAL A 728 3.99 -30.74 -6.45
C VAL A 728 4.88 -30.60 -7.69
N LYS A 729 6.10 -31.15 -7.66
CA LYS A 729 7.05 -31.05 -8.77
C LYS A 729 6.58 -31.81 -10.01
N LYS A 730 6.10 -33.05 -9.88
CA LYS A 730 5.53 -33.82 -11.01
C LYS A 730 4.34 -33.10 -11.62
N ILE A 731 3.45 -32.56 -10.77
CA ILE A 731 2.26 -31.82 -11.23
C ILE A 731 2.68 -30.54 -11.97
N TYR A 732 3.61 -29.77 -11.40
CA TYR A 732 4.11 -28.52 -11.97
C TYR A 732 4.70 -28.76 -13.36
N ARG A 733 5.69 -29.67 -13.46
CA ARG A 733 6.35 -30.03 -14.72
C ARG A 733 5.38 -30.51 -15.79
N HIS A 734 4.40 -31.32 -15.43
CA HIS A 734 3.37 -31.75 -16.38
C HIS A 734 2.56 -30.57 -16.95
N LEU A 735 2.16 -29.63 -16.10
CA LEU A 735 1.32 -28.50 -16.51
C LEU A 735 2.11 -27.44 -17.30
N THR A 736 3.37 -27.19 -16.95
CA THR A 736 4.23 -26.29 -17.73
C THR A 736 4.73 -26.96 -19.02
N ASP A 737 5.33 -28.15 -18.92
CA ASP A 737 6.18 -28.70 -19.97
C ASP A 737 5.38 -29.56 -20.97
N ASP A 738 4.42 -30.38 -20.50
CA ASP A 738 3.61 -31.25 -21.37
C ASP A 738 2.32 -30.59 -21.89
N ILE A 739 1.76 -29.63 -21.15
CA ILE A 739 0.51 -28.93 -21.47
C ILE A 739 0.75 -27.52 -22.02
N GLY A 740 1.78 -26.81 -21.54
CA GLY A 740 2.13 -25.46 -21.99
C GLY A 740 1.41 -24.32 -21.24
N PHE A 741 1.04 -24.52 -19.97
CA PHE A 741 0.51 -23.42 -19.15
C PHE A 741 1.59 -22.35 -18.92
N TRP A 742 1.19 -21.07 -18.97
CA TRP A 742 2.08 -19.97 -18.63
C TRP A 742 2.33 -19.88 -17.12
N GLU A 743 1.31 -20.16 -16.31
CA GLU A 743 1.38 -20.11 -14.86
C GLU A 743 0.63 -21.28 -14.22
N VAL A 744 1.16 -21.77 -13.11
CA VAL A 744 0.59 -22.86 -12.32
C VAL A 744 0.56 -22.42 -10.85
N GLY A 745 -0.64 -22.34 -10.29
CA GLY A 745 -0.88 -21.93 -8.91
C GLY A 745 -1.51 -23.04 -8.10
N PHE A 746 -0.89 -23.40 -6.99
CA PHE A 746 -1.32 -24.48 -6.10
C PHE A 746 -2.12 -23.95 -4.91
N ALA A 747 -3.14 -24.70 -4.48
CA ALA A 747 -3.91 -24.46 -3.28
C ALA A 747 -4.04 -25.75 -2.44
N PRO A 748 -3.73 -25.72 -1.13
CA PRO A 748 -4.17 -26.76 -0.20
C PRO A 748 -5.69 -26.91 -0.21
N VAL A 749 -6.18 -28.14 -0.08
CA VAL A 749 -7.60 -28.42 0.09
C VAL A 749 -8.10 -27.85 1.42
N THR A 750 -9.17 -27.07 1.35
CA THR A 750 -9.79 -26.39 2.49
C THR A 750 -11.02 -27.21 2.94
N THR A 751 -10.85 -28.07 3.93
CA THR A 751 -11.81 -29.12 4.30
C THR A 751 -11.75 -29.42 5.81
N ALA A 752 -12.80 -30.03 6.37
CA ALA A 752 -12.79 -30.45 7.78
C ALA A 752 -11.68 -31.49 8.06
N ALA A 753 -11.07 -31.43 9.25
CA ALA A 753 -9.90 -32.26 9.61
C ALA A 753 -10.18 -33.79 9.61
N THR A 754 -11.45 -34.19 9.70
CA THR A 754 -11.91 -35.59 9.69
C THR A 754 -12.04 -36.19 8.29
N ARG A 755 -11.79 -35.41 7.23
CA ARG A 755 -11.99 -35.81 5.83
C ARG A 755 -10.76 -36.51 5.27
N GLY A 756 -10.94 -37.60 4.53
CA GLY A 756 -9.84 -38.40 3.98
C GLY A 756 -8.91 -37.66 2.99
N HIS A 757 -9.33 -36.51 2.46
CA HIS A 757 -8.52 -35.64 1.60
C HIS A 757 -7.70 -34.59 2.37
N ALA A 758 -7.99 -34.35 3.66
CA ALA A 758 -7.33 -33.32 4.46
C ALA A 758 -5.82 -33.60 4.58
N ILE A 759 -5.01 -32.58 4.27
CA ILE A 759 -3.56 -32.64 4.53
C ILE A 759 -3.34 -32.71 6.04
N SER A 760 -2.56 -33.69 6.47
CA SER A 760 -2.30 -34.02 7.87
C SER A 760 -0.95 -34.72 8.01
N GLY A 761 -0.47 -34.90 9.24
CA GLY A 761 0.87 -35.45 9.50
C GLY A 761 1.97 -34.57 8.90
N ASP A 762 2.97 -35.22 8.29
CA ASP A 762 4.10 -34.63 7.56
C ASP A 762 3.72 -34.00 6.21
N GLY A 763 2.45 -34.06 5.81
CA GLY A 763 2.00 -33.61 4.48
C GLY A 763 2.24 -32.13 4.19
N TYR A 764 2.16 -31.27 5.21
CA TYR A 764 2.48 -29.84 5.05
C TYR A 764 3.98 -29.59 4.90
N ASP A 765 4.83 -30.33 5.62
CA ASP A 765 6.28 -30.21 5.55
C ASP A 765 6.80 -30.68 4.19
N ARG A 766 6.33 -31.85 3.72
CA ARG A 766 6.63 -32.39 2.39
C ARG A 766 6.14 -31.51 1.24
N MET A 767 5.08 -30.74 1.46
CA MET A 767 4.60 -29.73 0.52
C MET A 767 5.49 -28.49 0.54
N LEU A 768 5.88 -28.00 1.72
CA LEU A 768 6.81 -26.88 1.87
C LEU A 768 8.18 -27.15 1.24
N ASP A 769 8.74 -28.35 1.41
CA ASP A 769 10.04 -28.70 0.85
C ASP A 769 10.05 -28.65 -0.68
N GLN A 770 9.02 -29.20 -1.34
CA GLN A 770 8.89 -29.12 -2.80
C GLN A 770 8.56 -27.70 -3.30
N PHE A 771 7.78 -26.93 -2.53
CA PHE A 771 7.57 -25.51 -2.80
C PHE A 771 8.90 -24.76 -2.73
N ARG A 772 9.76 -25.06 -1.75
CA ARG A 772 11.11 -24.48 -1.60
C ARG A 772 12.02 -24.83 -2.77
N GLU A 773 11.99 -26.08 -3.25
CA GLU A 773 12.74 -26.47 -4.46
C GLU A 773 12.30 -25.68 -5.71
N LEU A 774 10.99 -25.60 -5.99
CA LEU A 774 10.47 -24.81 -7.11
C LEU A 774 10.72 -23.30 -6.94
N ALA A 775 10.81 -22.81 -5.71
CA ALA A 775 11.20 -21.44 -5.37
C ALA A 775 12.66 -21.14 -5.72
N TYR A 776 13.60 -22.03 -5.43
CA TYR A 776 15.00 -21.85 -5.84
C TYR A 776 15.17 -21.98 -7.36
N GLU A 777 14.43 -22.89 -8.01
CA GLU A 777 14.36 -22.95 -9.48
C GLU A 777 13.81 -21.63 -10.08
N TYR A 778 12.84 -20.98 -9.40
CA TYR A 778 12.35 -19.65 -9.77
C TYR A 778 13.43 -18.55 -9.62
N VAL A 779 14.24 -18.57 -8.55
CA VAL A 779 15.35 -17.61 -8.36
C VAL A 779 16.32 -17.65 -9.55
N GLU A 780 16.80 -18.83 -9.92
CA GLU A 780 17.78 -18.97 -11.01
C GLU A 780 17.17 -18.54 -12.36
N ALA A 781 15.92 -18.92 -12.64
CA ALA A 781 15.21 -18.43 -13.82
C ALA A 781 15.08 -16.89 -13.82
N ALA A 782 14.71 -16.29 -12.69
CA ALA A 782 14.55 -14.84 -12.54
C ALA A 782 15.87 -14.07 -12.67
N VAL A 783 16.99 -14.61 -12.16
CA VAL A 783 18.34 -14.05 -12.35
C VAL A 783 18.76 -14.11 -13.81
N GLU A 784 18.43 -15.18 -14.53
CA GLU A 784 18.64 -15.32 -15.98
C GLU A 784 17.62 -14.54 -16.84
N ASN A 785 16.70 -13.79 -16.21
CA ASN A 785 15.57 -13.10 -16.87
C ASN A 785 14.66 -14.02 -17.71
N ARG A 786 14.57 -15.30 -17.34
CA ARG A 786 13.65 -16.29 -17.89
C ARG A 786 12.37 -16.36 -17.06
N HIS A 787 11.27 -16.74 -17.73
CA HIS A 787 10.00 -17.03 -17.06
C HIS A 787 10.02 -18.44 -16.45
N HIS A 788 9.50 -18.57 -15.22
CA HIS A 788 9.31 -19.86 -14.55
C HIS A 788 7.82 -20.27 -14.57
N GLY A 789 6.93 -19.41 -14.08
CA GLY A 789 5.48 -19.68 -14.06
C GLY A 789 4.95 -20.37 -12.81
N PHE A 790 5.74 -20.46 -11.73
CA PHE A 790 5.21 -20.86 -10.42
C PHE A 790 4.54 -19.66 -9.74
N SER A 791 3.21 -19.55 -9.83
CA SER A 791 2.50 -18.30 -9.51
C SER A 791 2.56 -17.95 -8.03
N ASN A 792 2.56 -18.95 -7.14
CA ASN A 792 2.64 -18.76 -5.69
C ASN A 792 3.87 -17.92 -5.25
N VAL A 793 5.01 -18.05 -5.94
CA VAL A 793 6.21 -17.22 -5.68
C VAL A 793 5.96 -15.79 -6.15
N GLN A 794 5.53 -15.64 -7.41
CA GLN A 794 5.33 -14.33 -8.03
C GLN A 794 4.32 -13.47 -7.25
N GLU A 795 3.16 -14.04 -6.90
CA GLU A 795 2.12 -13.41 -6.08
C GLU A 795 2.69 -12.95 -4.72
N THR A 796 3.49 -13.79 -4.04
CA THR A 796 4.06 -13.45 -2.72
C THR A 796 5.14 -12.37 -2.83
N LEU A 797 6.01 -12.44 -3.84
CA LEU A 797 7.06 -11.44 -4.07
C LEU A 797 6.48 -10.06 -4.41
N GLU A 798 5.39 -10.03 -5.16
CA GLU A 798 4.69 -8.80 -5.51
C GLU A 798 4.08 -8.12 -4.27
N GLU A 799 3.41 -8.89 -3.40
CA GLU A 799 2.87 -8.37 -2.13
C GLU A 799 3.98 -7.88 -1.19
N LEU A 800 5.10 -8.61 -1.09
CA LEU A 800 6.27 -8.20 -0.32
C LEU A 800 6.89 -6.91 -0.88
N HIS A 801 7.08 -6.81 -2.19
CA HIS A 801 7.68 -5.64 -2.83
C HIS A 801 6.82 -4.38 -2.67
N LYS A 802 5.49 -4.53 -2.81
CA LYS A 802 4.52 -3.44 -2.62
C LYS A 802 4.28 -3.07 -1.15
N GLY A 803 4.98 -3.70 -0.19
CA GLY A 803 4.84 -3.42 1.25
C GLY A 803 3.45 -3.71 1.80
N VAL A 804 2.78 -4.74 1.27
CA VAL A 804 1.37 -5.03 1.59
C VAL A 804 1.23 -5.51 3.03
N SER A 805 0.48 -4.74 3.83
CA SER A 805 0.18 -5.04 5.23
C SER A 805 -1.33 -5.13 5.45
N LYS A 806 -1.86 -6.36 5.48
CA LYS A 806 -3.29 -6.68 5.43
C LYS A 806 -3.92 -6.78 6.83
N ALA A 807 -4.96 -5.99 7.04
CA ALA A 807 -5.93 -6.18 8.12
C ALA A 807 -6.85 -7.40 7.91
N TYR A 808 -7.01 -7.82 6.64
CA TYR A 808 -7.99 -8.80 6.18
C TYR A 808 -7.42 -9.67 5.05
N PRO A 809 -7.69 -10.98 5.02
CA PRO A 809 -7.01 -11.95 4.15
C PRO A 809 -7.19 -11.69 2.63
N CYS A 810 -8.29 -12.11 2.04
CA CYS A 810 -8.49 -12.13 0.58
C CYS A 810 -9.38 -10.99 0.05
N GLY A 811 -9.53 -9.90 0.81
CA GLY A 811 -10.41 -8.78 0.44
C GLY A 811 -11.92 -9.07 0.44
N ALA A 812 -12.34 -10.30 0.79
CA ALA A 812 -13.73 -10.71 0.91
C ALA A 812 -14.51 -9.82 1.90
N GLY A 813 -15.61 -9.24 1.45
CA GLY A 813 -16.39 -8.26 2.20
C GLY A 813 -15.88 -6.81 2.13
N LEU A 814 -14.72 -6.56 1.51
CA LEU A 814 -14.20 -5.21 1.22
C LEU A 814 -14.37 -4.87 -0.27
N GLY A 815 -13.30 -5.01 -1.05
CA GLY A 815 -13.30 -4.83 -2.51
C GLY A 815 -13.72 -6.08 -3.28
N LEU A 816 -14.00 -7.21 -2.61
CA LEU A 816 -14.47 -8.45 -3.22
C LEU A 816 -15.80 -8.91 -2.62
N LEU A 817 -16.76 -9.26 -3.48
CA LEU A 817 -18.04 -9.89 -3.12
C LEU A 817 -18.35 -11.07 -4.04
N GLY A 818 -19.18 -12.01 -3.55
CA GLY A 818 -19.75 -13.10 -4.33
C GLY A 818 -21.25 -12.94 -4.53
N VAL A 819 -21.77 -13.32 -5.70
CA VAL A 819 -23.20 -13.25 -6.03
C VAL A 819 -23.72 -14.63 -6.42
N ALA A 820 -24.83 -15.04 -5.82
CA ALA A 820 -25.50 -16.31 -6.08
C ALA A 820 -26.40 -16.26 -7.34
N THR A 821 -26.94 -17.41 -7.74
CA THR A 821 -27.76 -17.57 -8.95
C THR A 821 -29.10 -16.83 -8.94
N ASP A 822 -29.61 -16.44 -7.78
CA ASP A 822 -30.80 -15.60 -7.59
C ASP A 822 -30.49 -14.10 -7.41
N GLY A 823 -29.20 -13.73 -7.32
CA GLY A 823 -28.77 -12.36 -7.05
C GLY A 823 -28.51 -12.04 -5.57
N ASP A 824 -28.51 -13.04 -4.69
CA ASP A 824 -28.08 -12.85 -3.30
C ASP A 824 -26.58 -12.54 -3.21
N VAL A 825 -26.23 -11.51 -2.45
CA VAL A 825 -24.85 -11.03 -2.29
C VAL A 825 -24.28 -11.55 -0.97
N ALA A 826 -23.09 -12.15 -1.04
CA ALA A 826 -22.33 -12.66 0.08
C ALA A 826 -20.87 -12.16 0.04
N LEU A 827 -20.15 -12.35 1.14
CA LEU A 827 -18.77 -11.87 1.33
C LEU A 827 -17.77 -12.42 0.30
N CYS A 828 -17.99 -13.65 -0.20
CA CYS A 828 -17.23 -14.23 -1.31
C CYS A 828 -18.02 -15.36 -1.99
N HIS A 829 -17.52 -15.86 -3.13
CA HIS A 829 -18.14 -16.91 -3.93
C HIS A 829 -18.49 -18.20 -3.17
N ARG A 830 -17.78 -18.52 -2.08
CA ARG A 830 -18.06 -19.73 -1.28
C ARG A 830 -19.18 -19.56 -0.26
N PHE A 831 -19.54 -18.32 0.07
CA PHE A 831 -20.69 -18.00 0.92
C PHE A 831 -21.93 -17.61 0.10
N ALA A 832 -21.80 -17.45 -1.22
CA ALA A 832 -22.91 -17.10 -2.11
C ALA A 832 -24.01 -18.17 -2.05
N GLY A 833 -25.20 -17.78 -1.58
CA GLY A 833 -26.34 -18.66 -1.33
C GLY A 833 -26.48 -19.17 0.11
N SER A 834 -25.57 -18.80 1.01
CA SER A 834 -25.71 -19.09 2.44
C SER A 834 -26.53 -17.99 3.14
N ASP A 835 -27.74 -18.31 3.59
CA ASP A 835 -28.60 -17.40 4.38
C ASP A 835 -27.83 -16.78 5.58
N ALA A 836 -26.97 -17.56 6.24
CA ALA A 836 -26.19 -17.14 7.41
C ALA A 836 -25.04 -16.16 7.12
N HIS A 837 -24.65 -15.99 5.85
CA HIS A 837 -23.51 -15.16 5.42
C HIS A 837 -23.89 -14.16 4.30
N LYS A 838 -25.20 -13.98 4.09
CA LYS A 838 -25.77 -13.00 3.17
C LYS A 838 -25.53 -11.58 3.70
N VAL A 839 -25.08 -10.69 2.83
CA VAL A 839 -24.85 -9.27 3.12
C VAL A 839 -25.64 -8.35 2.17
N GLY A 840 -26.60 -8.86 1.41
CA GLY A 840 -27.45 -8.05 0.55
C GLY A 840 -28.07 -8.81 -0.63
N THR A 841 -28.58 -8.07 -1.60
CA THR A 841 -28.98 -8.56 -2.93
C THR A 841 -28.51 -7.56 -4.00
N VAL A 842 -28.38 -7.99 -5.26
CA VAL A 842 -28.01 -7.06 -6.36
C VAL A 842 -29.08 -5.99 -6.64
N ARG A 843 -30.33 -6.26 -6.22
CA ARG A 843 -31.47 -5.34 -6.34
C ARG A 843 -31.48 -4.28 -5.23
N ASP A 844 -31.38 -4.74 -3.98
CA ASP A 844 -31.54 -3.92 -2.78
C ASP A 844 -30.21 -3.28 -2.34
N GLY A 845 -29.08 -3.78 -2.85
CA GLY A 845 -27.73 -3.37 -2.47
C GLY A 845 -27.18 -4.16 -1.27
N ILE A 846 -26.09 -3.66 -0.71
CA ILE A 846 -25.39 -4.27 0.42
C ILE A 846 -25.98 -3.75 1.74
N ASP A 847 -26.35 -4.65 2.65
CA ASP A 847 -26.55 -4.33 4.07
C ASP A 847 -25.20 -3.94 4.67
N ARG A 848 -24.97 -2.63 4.73
CA ARG A 848 -23.73 -2.06 5.26
C ARG A 848 -23.57 -2.32 6.75
N GLY A 849 -24.65 -2.49 7.52
CA GLY A 849 -24.57 -2.84 8.95
C GLY A 849 -24.04 -4.26 9.14
N ALA A 850 -24.57 -5.22 8.40
CA ALA A 850 -24.08 -6.60 8.41
C ALA A 850 -22.63 -6.70 7.91
N GLN A 851 -22.28 -5.96 6.84
CA GLN A 851 -20.92 -5.90 6.30
C GLN A 851 -19.92 -5.32 7.31
N ILE A 852 -20.24 -4.19 7.96
CA ILE A 852 -19.39 -3.55 8.96
C ILE A 852 -19.19 -4.48 10.16
N ALA A 853 -20.28 -5.00 10.74
CA ALA A 853 -20.20 -5.92 11.88
C ALA A 853 -19.37 -7.19 11.57
N PHE A 854 -19.43 -7.69 10.32
CA PHE A 854 -18.54 -8.75 9.88
C PHE A 854 -17.08 -8.28 9.85
N LEU A 855 -16.77 -7.16 9.19
CA LEU A 855 -15.39 -6.67 9.08
C LEU A 855 -14.78 -6.30 10.44
N GLU A 856 -15.55 -5.74 11.37
CA GLU A 856 -15.09 -5.48 12.73
C GLU A 856 -14.74 -6.80 13.45
N LYS A 857 -15.62 -7.80 13.42
CA LYS A 857 -15.35 -9.13 14.01
C LYS A 857 -14.09 -9.79 13.45
N HIS A 858 -13.77 -9.60 12.16
CA HIS A 858 -12.72 -10.34 11.46
C HIS A 858 -11.40 -9.60 11.30
N HIS A 859 -11.30 -8.34 11.78
CA HIS A 859 -10.06 -7.57 11.77
C HIS A 859 -8.93 -8.32 12.49
N ILE A 860 -7.70 -8.28 11.95
CA ILE A 860 -6.56 -9.07 12.46
C ILE A 860 -6.25 -8.85 13.95
N SER A 861 -6.51 -7.64 14.49
CA SER A 861 -6.35 -7.34 15.93
C SER A 861 -7.22 -8.19 16.84
N ASN A 862 -8.34 -8.71 16.32
CA ASN A 862 -9.32 -9.47 17.09
C ASN A 862 -9.05 -10.99 17.03
N LYS A 863 -8.01 -11.41 16.31
CA LYS A 863 -7.50 -12.78 16.29
C LYS A 863 -6.30 -12.90 17.23
N THR A 864 -6.55 -13.34 18.48
CA THR A 864 -5.53 -13.43 19.56
C THR A 864 -4.27 -14.18 19.12
N ASP A 865 -4.42 -15.31 18.44
CA ASP A 865 -3.31 -16.16 17.98
C ASP A 865 -2.42 -15.47 16.93
N CYS A 866 -2.94 -14.45 16.24
CA CYS A 866 -2.21 -13.70 15.23
C CYS A 866 -1.46 -12.49 15.80
N SER A 867 -1.77 -12.06 17.03
CA SER A 867 -1.27 -10.81 17.63
C SER A 867 0.26 -10.70 17.67
N VAL A 868 0.94 -11.81 17.94
CA VAL A 868 2.42 -11.93 17.98
C VAL A 868 3.00 -12.66 16.75
N CYS A 869 2.17 -12.98 15.75
CA CYS A 869 2.63 -13.67 14.56
C CYS A 869 3.34 -12.70 13.61
N TRP A 870 4.58 -13.00 13.23
CA TRP A 870 5.37 -12.15 12.34
C TRP A 870 4.88 -12.20 10.88
N ALA A 871 4.29 -13.32 10.44
CA ALA A 871 3.72 -13.48 9.09
C ALA A 871 2.29 -12.89 8.95
N ARG A 872 1.76 -12.23 10.01
CA ARG A 872 0.41 -11.65 9.99
C ARG A 872 0.13 -10.65 8.86
N PRO A 873 1.07 -9.81 8.36
CA PRO A 873 0.74 -8.78 7.37
C PRO A 873 0.37 -9.36 6.01
N LEU A 874 0.83 -10.57 5.67
CA LEU A 874 0.44 -11.26 4.45
C LEU A 874 -0.74 -12.24 4.67
N CYS A 875 -0.80 -12.88 5.84
CA CYS A 875 -1.74 -13.97 6.12
C CYS A 875 -3.11 -13.51 6.67
N SER A 876 -3.13 -12.48 7.52
CA SER A 876 -4.32 -11.99 8.25
C SER A 876 -5.20 -13.07 8.92
N GLY A 877 -4.62 -14.21 9.31
CA GLY A 877 -5.32 -15.32 9.97
C GLY A 877 -5.99 -16.34 9.03
N GLY A 878 -5.83 -16.22 7.71
CA GLY A 878 -6.29 -17.19 6.72
C GLY A 878 -7.77 -17.08 6.34
N CYS A 879 -8.30 -18.11 5.67
CA CYS A 879 -9.61 -18.07 5.03
C CYS A 879 -10.80 -18.13 6.02
N TYR A 880 -11.78 -17.22 5.85
CA TYR A 880 -13.02 -17.20 6.65
C TYR A 880 -13.90 -18.45 6.44
N HIS A 881 -14.04 -18.92 5.20
CA HIS A 881 -14.85 -20.10 4.88
C HIS A 881 -14.27 -21.34 5.54
N GLU A 882 -12.96 -21.50 5.47
CA GLU A 882 -12.26 -22.62 6.08
C GLU A 882 -12.37 -22.61 7.61
N ALA A 883 -12.24 -21.44 8.23
CA ALA A 883 -12.47 -21.29 9.67
C ALA A 883 -13.91 -21.70 10.05
N HIS A 884 -14.90 -21.34 9.23
CA HIS A 884 -16.27 -21.82 9.41
C HIS A 884 -16.39 -23.35 9.26
N THR A 885 -15.87 -23.93 8.18
CA THR A 885 -15.91 -25.39 7.93
C THR A 885 -15.22 -26.19 9.04
N ARG A 886 -14.10 -25.71 9.58
CA ARG A 886 -13.33 -26.41 10.64
C ARG A 886 -13.83 -26.18 12.06
N TYR A 887 -14.34 -24.98 12.36
CA TYR A 887 -14.60 -24.56 13.74
C TYR A 887 -16.03 -24.08 14.01
N GLY A 888 -16.90 -24.03 13.00
CA GLY A 888 -18.23 -23.43 13.07
C GLY A 888 -18.22 -21.89 13.15
N ASP A 889 -17.05 -21.26 13.09
CA ASP A 889 -16.86 -19.82 13.31
C ASP A 889 -15.85 -19.23 12.34
N THR A 890 -16.30 -18.29 11.51
CA THR A 890 -15.48 -17.50 10.58
C THR A 890 -14.41 -16.65 11.28
N GLY A 891 -14.60 -16.35 12.57
CA GLY A 891 -13.75 -15.46 13.37
C GLY A 891 -12.37 -16.02 13.70
N ARG A 892 -12.21 -17.34 13.73
CA ARG A 892 -10.95 -17.98 14.19
C ARG A 892 -9.79 -17.83 13.20
N ALA A 893 -8.57 -18.03 13.69
CA ALA A 893 -7.39 -18.18 12.86
C ALA A 893 -7.26 -19.64 12.40
N ASN A 894 -6.73 -19.86 11.19
CA ASN A 894 -6.54 -21.21 10.64
C ASN A 894 -5.23 -21.84 11.15
N LEU A 895 -5.19 -22.16 12.44
CA LEU A 895 -3.97 -22.59 13.16
C LEU A 895 -3.26 -23.80 12.54
N HIS A 896 -4.01 -24.68 11.88
CA HIS A 896 -3.54 -25.96 11.37
C HIS A 896 -2.53 -25.88 10.21
N TYR A 897 -2.35 -24.72 9.58
CA TYR A 897 -1.29 -24.47 8.60
C TYR A 897 -0.42 -23.25 8.94
N CYS A 898 -0.48 -22.75 10.17
CA CYS A 898 0.33 -21.58 10.55
C CYS A 898 1.83 -21.82 10.36
N GLU A 899 2.35 -23.03 10.64
CA GLU A 899 3.75 -23.36 10.34
C GLU A 899 4.05 -23.38 8.85
N TRP A 900 3.16 -23.96 8.04
CA TRP A 900 3.32 -23.98 6.58
C TRP A 900 3.34 -22.57 5.99
N ILE A 901 2.42 -21.69 6.42
CA ILE A 901 2.41 -20.28 5.99
C ILE A 901 3.68 -19.56 6.45
N ARG A 902 4.12 -19.73 7.71
CA ARG A 902 5.37 -19.10 8.20
C ARG A 902 6.58 -19.58 7.40
N GLY A 903 6.71 -20.88 7.18
CA GLY A 903 7.79 -21.45 6.39
C GLY A 903 7.76 -21.02 4.92
N TRP A 904 6.57 -20.89 4.32
CA TRP A 904 6.43 -20.40 2.94
C TRP A 904 6.78 -18.91 2.83
N THR A 905 6.28 -18.08 3.74
CA THR A 905 6.63 -16.65 3.78
C THR A 905 8.13 -16.44 4.02
N ASP A 906 8.76 -17.24 4.88
CA ASP A 906 10.20 -17.19 5.11
C ASP A 906 10.99 -17.54 3.85
N VAL A 907 10.61 -18.60 3.14
CA VAL A 907 11.18 -18.96 1.82
C VAL A 907 11.01 -17.81 0.81
N CYS A 908 9.83 -17.18 0.73
CA CYS A 908 9.62 -16.03 -0.16
C CYS A 908 10.41 -14.78 0.24
N LEU A 909 10.66 -14.54 1.54
CA LEU A 909 11.56 -13.49 2.02
C LEU A 909 13.01 -13.78 1.61
N GLN A 910 13.47 -15.03 1.74
CA GLN A 910 14.80 -15.44 1.26
C GLN A 910 14.95 -15.23 -0.26
N ILE A 911 13.95 -15.62 -1.06
CA ILE A 911 13.90 -15.34 -2.53
C ILE A 911 13.96 -13.84 -2.80
N TYR A 912 13.21 -13.02 -2.04
CA TYR A 912 13.22 -11.57 -2.18
C TYR A 912 14.63 -10.99 -1.94
N GLY A 913 15.29 -11.44 -0.87
CA GLY A 913 16.68 -11.09 -0.57
C GLY A 913 17.66 -11.52 -1.67
N GLU A 914 17.59 -12.77 -2.14
CA GLU A 914 18.38 -13.30 -3.26
C GLU A 914 18.25 -12.43 -4.51
N LEU A 915 17.02 -12.13 -4.93
CA LEU A 915 16.75 -11.34 -6.13
C LEU A 915 17.14 -9.87 -5.95
N SER A 916 16.94 -9.27 -4.78
CA SER A 916 17.33 -7.86 -4.54
C SER A 916 18.84 -7.65 -4.62
N VAL A 917 19.64 -8.66 -4.28
CA VAL A 917 21.10 -8.63 -4.43
C VAL A 917 21.55 -9.06 -5.83
N ARG A 918 20.97 -10.11 -6.40
CA ARG A 918 21.47 -10.76 -7.64
C ARG A 918 20.86 -10.21 -8.93
N ASN A 919 19.62 -9.73 -8.90
CA ASN A 919 18.93 -9.09 -10.03
C ASN A 919 17.89 -8.04 -9.53
N PRO A 920 18.32 -6.91 -8.93
CA PRO A 920 17.39 -5.90 -8.41
C PRO A 920 16.42 -5.34 -9.47
N ALA A 921 16.85 -5.30 -10.73
CA ALA A 921 16.01 -4.88 -11.86
C ALA A 921 14.80 -5.81 -12.10
N PHE A 922 14.77 -7.01 -11.50
CA PHE A 922 13.61 -7.90 -11.53
C PHE A 922 12.35 -7.20 -11.01
N PHE A 923 12.45 -6.42 -9.93
CA PHE A 923 11.28 -5.89 -9.22
C PHE A 923 10.57 -4.72 -9.90
N ALA A 924 11.24 -4.02 -10.84
CA ALA A 924 10.63 -2.93 -11.61
C ALA A 924 9.30 -3.33 -12.29
N ARG A 925 9.13 -4.63 -12.63
CA ARG A 925 7.88 -5.18 -13.18
C ARG A 925 6.65 -5.00 -12.28
N PHE A 926 6.84 -4.75 -10.97
CA PHE A 926 5.78 -4.57 -9.98
C PHE A 926 5.52 -3.09 -9.64
N GLU A 927 6.35 -2.17 -10.15
CA GLU A 927 6.26 -0.73 -9.87
C GLU A 927 5.26 -0.01 -10.81
N ASP A 928 5.05 -0.53 -12.04
CA ASP A 928 4.41 0.18 -13.17
C ASP A 928 2.86 0.13 -13.22
N GLU A 929 2.17 -0.51 -12.28
CA GLU A 929 0.71 -0.71 -12.38
C GLU A 929 -0.16 0.57 -12.28
N HIS A 930 0.43 1.73 -11.95
CA HIS A 930 -0.29 3.00 -12.03
C HIS A 930 -0.35 3.62 -13.44
N ASP A 931 0.47 3.17 -14.41
CA ASP A 931 0.59 3.80 -15.74
C ASP A 931 0.05 2.94 -16.91
N ALA A 932 -0.59 1.80 -16.63
CA ALA A 932 -1.23 0.94 -17.63
C ALA A 932 -2.36 1.64 -18.44
N SER A 933 -2.78 2.84 -18.04
CA SER A 933 -3.75 3.68 -18.76
C SER A 933 -3.16 4.40 -20.00
N GLN A 934 -1.85 4.34 -20.23
CA GLN A 934 -1.19 5.02 -21.37
C GLN A 934 -0.65 4.07 -22.46
N ALA A 935 -0.91 2.76 -22.35
CA ALA A 935 -0.41 1.73 -23.27
C ALA A 935 -1.53 0.94 -23.99
N SER A 936 -2.64 1.61 -24.35
CA SER A 936 -3.74 1.04 -25.16
C SER A 936 -3.97 1.77 -26.48
#